data_AF-F0YC93-F1
#
_entry.id   AF-F0YC93-F1
#
_cell.length_a   1.000
_cell.length_b   1.000
_cell.length_c   1.000
_cell.angle_alpha   90.00
_cell.angle_beta   90.00
_cell.angle_gamma   90.00
#
_symmetry.space_group_name_H-M   'P 1'
#
loop_
_entity.id
_entity.type
_entity.pdbx_description
1 polymer ?
#
loop_
_entity_poly.entity_id
_entity_poly.type
_entity_poly.pdbx_seq_one_letter_code
_entity_poly.pdbx_strand_id
1 'polypeptide(L)'
;MWWRALAVAAVARASTAPRAPKPSVLPSFDVGPPVELPEEAPHVEEAAPAAPPPEATRAWQPGDALSHLAERAQLASAFRALASRGLSAASGLGNHLTMSVGPDYECFLLNRYGLHWMEVTAENLLLVDGNGEILEGEGPAQGAAIALHAPIHRELGAKAKVIFHTHQPWFTALSCIKTGGLRMFHPDACIYEGRVGFDPVYTGNWPEGSLQGSMMEGERLLRVPELVGKDLCFLGNHGTLQIASSIEEALFDCFNVERLCKAQVYAMQSTRFRELGRDKALNLKARYEKVRDRSVMNYYQQHIAKDASITPVPGAWDGVGPIPRGAEFLPTRRHDAAPLPFAARSLSTEEWELRCDVAAACRLISRLNGHVTHEGSFAHISVPLPGTENSEEPLFLVTPSDVPFAAMRASLLVVCDARGAVVRGTGYVDGETFRAFHRIRDAGTPGRYGAVLFSHTEFTDRLAAHGRRIRMVSQSAFNFAFDYFGYFDAWGHSLIEACEDADGDKFRENLVDYVAEDDKVFVMLSHGGCLARGDDVAHVFSLLHGIDAAAEIQVYAEMTGFPVMELDKDEVKTFPTHGYGDFRSKSKRMGLNFDANKRLLLCDFNHGFRDTGDSAFLKSENERLKKENETMAKLLAKERYRITHLIRTVESLTPA
;
A
#
# COMPACT_ATOMS: atom_id res chain seq x y z
N MET A 1 -28.18 -9.70 -40.20
CA MET A 1 -28.05 -8.72 -41.33
C MET A 1 -28.38 -7.28 -40.96
N TRP A 2 -29.21 -6.99 -39.95
CA TRP A 2 -29.51 -5.61 -39.53
C TRP A 2 -28.39 -4.90 -38.73
N TRP A 3 -27.49 -5.64 -38.06
CA TRP A 3 -26.36 -5.06 -37.33
C TRP A 3 -25.24 -4.49 -38.22
N ARG A 4 -25.07 -5.01 -39.45
CA ARG A 4 -24.06 -4.49 -40.39
C ARG A 4 -24.45 -3.14 -41.02
N ALA A 5 -25.73 -2.80 -41.08
CA ALA A 5 -26.20 -1.52 -41.64
C ALA A 5 -25.98 -0.33 -40.68
N LEU A 6 -26.03 -0.55 -39.36
CA LEU A 6 -25.76 0.47 -38.35
C LEU A 6 -24.27 0.84 -38.26
N ALA A 7 -23.36 -0.12 -38.46
CA ALA A 7 -21.92 0.12 -38.44
C ALA A 7 -21.44 0.96 -39.65
N VAL A 8 -22.05 0.79 -40.83
CA VAL A 8 -21.67 1.55 -42.04
C VAL A 8 -22.20 3.00 -42.00
N ALA A 9 -23.34 3.25 -41.34
CA ALA A 9 -23.88 4.59 -41.16
C ALA A 9 -23.09 5.44 -40.14
N ALA A 10 -22.45 4.81 -39.14
CA ALA A 10 -21.59 5.49 -38.17
C ALA A 10 -20.25 5.94 -38.77
N VAL A 11 -19.69 5.15 -39.71
CA VAL A 11 -18.44 5.47 -40.39
C VAL A 11 -18.62 6.56 -41.46
N ALA A 12 -19.80 6.67 -42.08
CA ALA A 12 -20.11 7.70 -43.08
C ALA A 12 -20.42 9.10 -42.48
N ARG A 13 -20.70 9.21 -41.16
CA ARG A 13 -20.90 10.50 -40.47
C ARG A 13 -19.65 11.08 -39.84
N ALA A 14 -18.57 10.30 -39.73
CA ALA A 14 -17.28 10.77 -39.22
C ALA A 14 -16.42 11.48 -40.28
N SER A 15 -16.81 11.42 -41.56
CA SER A 15 -16.01 11.91 -42.70
C SER A 15 -16.43 13.29 -43.25
N THR A 16 -17.36 14.01 -42.60
CA THR A 16 -17.78 15.36 -43.01
C THR A 16 -17.75 16.41 -41.90
N ALA A 17 -17.04 16.16 -40.80
CA ALA A 17 -16.82 17.18 -39.76
C ALA A 17 -15.78 18.21 -40.23
N PRO A 18 -16.02 19.52 -40.10
CA PRO A 18 -15.07 20.55 -40.52
C PRO A 18 -13.79 20.47 -39.68
N ARG A 19 -12.63 20.56 -40.37
CA ARG A 19 -11.29 20.61 -39.75
C ARG A 19 -11.24 21.68 -38.66
N ALA A 20 -10.79 21.30 -37.46
CA ALA A 20 -10.44 22.22 -36.40
C ALA A 20 -9.38 23.23 -36.89
N PRO A 21 -9.47 24.52 -36.52
CA PRO A 21 -8.47 25.51 -36.87
C PRO A 21 -7.12 25.14 -36.24
N LYS A 22 -6.03 25.35 -36.99
CA LYS A 22 -4.66 25.18 -36.50
C LYS A 22 -4.44 26.06 -35.26
N PRO A 23 -3.68 25.59 -34.25
CA PRO A 23 -3.38 26.38 -33.06
C PRO A 23 -2.67 27.67 -33.48
N SER A 24 -3.17 28.80 -33.01
CA SER A 24 -2.55 30.11 -33.17
C SER A 24 -1.22 30.13 -32.42
N VAL A 25 -0.16 30.51 -33.14
CA VAL A 25 1.15 30.84 -32.59
C VAL A 25 0.98 31.84 -31.45
N LEU A 26 1.39 31.46 -30.23
CA LEU A 26 1.48 32.37 -29.09
C LEU A 26 2.45 33.51 -29.43
N PRO A 27 2.15 34.77 -29.07
CA PRO A 27 3.07 35.87 -29.32
C PRO A 27 4.35 35.65 -28.49
N SER A 28 5.50 35.81 -29.15
CA SER A 28 6.81 35.88 -28.53
C SER A 28 6.81 36.92 -27.41
N PHE A 29 7.11 36.49 -26.19
CA PHE A 29 7.40 37.40 -25.10
C PHE A 29 8.71 38.14 -25.41
N ASP A 30 8.60 39.45 -25.59
CA ASP A 30 9.73 40.36 -25.71
C ASP A 30 10.43 40.43 -24.35
N VAL A 31 11.59 39.77 -24.24
CA VAL A 31 12.43 39.82 -23.04
C VAL A 31 13.14 41.16 -23.10
N GLY A 32 12.64 42.13 -22.34
CA GLY A 32 13.31 43.41 -22.15
C GLY A 32 14.77 43.23 -21.71
N PRO A 33 15.64 44.25 -21.94
CA PRO A 33 17.06 44.13 -21.64
C PRO A 33 17.29 43.82 -20.15
N PRO A 34 18.38 43.10 -19.83
CA PRO A 34 18.67 42.68 -18.47
C PRO A 34 18.78 43.90 -17.55
N VAL A 35 18.07 43.85 -16.43
CA VAL A 35 18.17 44.83 -15.36
C VAL A 35 19.52 44.61 -14.68
N GLU A 36 20.41 45.60 -14.75
CA GLU A 36 21.65 45.63 -13.96
C GLU A 36 21.30 45.67 -12.47
N LEU A 37 21.79 44.68 -11.73
CA LEU A 37 21.68 44.65 -10.27
C LEU A 37 22.68 45.68 -9.68
N PRO A 38 22.27 46.52 -8.71
CA PRO A 38 23.18 47.47 -8.08
C PRO A 38 24.25 46.74 -7.26
N GLU A 39 25.51 47.15 -7.44
CA GLU A 39 26.72 46.55 -6.87
C GLU A 39 26.95 46.80 -5.36
N GLU A 40 26.04 47.47 -4.65
CA GLU A 40 26.22 47.73 -3.21
C GLU A 40 24.93 47.48 -2.43
N ALA A 41 24.97 46.46 -1.56
CA ALA A 41 23.93 46.19 -0.57
C ALA A 41 23.97 47.25 0.55
N PRO A 42 22.82 47.78 1.00
CA PRO A 42 22.78 48.69 2.13
C PRO A 42 23.20 47.96 3.41
N HIS A 43 24.04 48.62 4.22
CA HIS A 43 24.46 48.16 5.53
C HIS A 43 23.24 47.82 6.42
N VAL A 44 23.14 46.53 6.77
CA VAL A 44 22.19 46.03 7.76
C VAL A 44 22.83 46.21 9.15
N GLU A 45 22.14 46.91 10.05
CA GLU A 45 22.52 47.02 11.46
C GLU A 45 22.64 45.62 12.09
N GLU A 46 23.71 45.44 12.86
CA GLU A 46 24.13 44.19 13.48
C GLU A 46 23.02 43.66 14.42
N ALA A 47 22.32 42.61 13.98
CA ALA A 47 21.38 41.88 14.80
C ALA A 47 22.13 41.22 15.98
N ALA A 48 21.55 41.30 17.18
CA ALA A 48 22.10 40.66 18.38
C ALA A 48 22.44 39.17 18.11
N PRO A 49 23.56 38.66 18.65
CA PRO A 49 24.02 37.32 18.34
C PRO A 49 22.97 36.28 18.71
N ALA A 50 22.68 35.39 17.75
CA ALA A 50 21.84 34.22 17.94
C ALA A 50 22.35 33.41 19.13
N ALA A 51 21.43 32.88 19.94
CA ALA A 51 21.77 31.92 20.98
C ALA A 51 22.58 30.75 20.37
N PRO A 52 23.59 30.22 21.08
CA PRO A 52 24.34 29.09 20.58
C PRO A 52 23.38 27.91 20.31
N PRO A 53 23.65 27.07 19.29
CA PRO A 53 22.89 25.85 19.09
C PRO A 53 22.93 25.02 20.39
N PRO A 54 21.86 24.28 20.72
CA PRO A 54 21.90 23.34 21.83
C PRO A 54 23.14 22.45 21.68
N GLU A 55 23.81 22.15 22.80
CA GLU A 55 25.02 21.33 22.87
C GLU A 55 24.96 20.21 21.82
N ALA A 56 25.98 20.14 20.94
CA ALA A 56 26.08 19.13 19.90
C ALA A 56 25.71 17.76 20.50
N THR A 57 24.51 17.28 20.17
CA THR A 57 23.98 16.02 20.67
C THR A 57 24.97 14.96 20.26
N ARG A 58 25.69 14.40 21.23
CA ARG A 58 26.60 13.28 21.00
C ARG A 58 25.83 12.22 20.22
N ALA A 59 26.40 11.75 19.11
CA ALA A 59 25.81 10.69 18.29
C ALA A 59 25.43 9.48 19.17
N TRP A 60 24.17 9.06 19.07
CA TRP A 60 23.62 7.93 19.81
C TRP A 60 24.43 6.66 19.56
N GLN A 61 24.66 5.89 20.62
CA GLN A 61 25.32 4.59 20.56
C GLN A 61 24.34 3.48 20.97
N PRO A 62 24.50 2.26 20.42
CA PRO A 62 23.73 1.10 20.87
C PRO A 62 23.85 0.91 22.39
N GLY A 63 22.71 1.04 23.09
CA GLY A 63 22.62 0.97 24.56
C GLY A 63 22.32 2.30 25.25
N ASP A 64 22.39 3.43 24.55
CA ASP A 64 21.92 4.73 25.06
C ASP A 64 20.40 4.72 25.21
N ALA A 65 19.89 5.40 26.25
CA ALA A 65 18.46 5.57 26.45
C ALA A 65 17.88 6.45 25.32
N LEU A 66 16.78 5.98 24.72
CA LEU A 66 16.09 6.73 23.66
C LEU A 66 15.47 8.02 24.21
N SER A 67 15.62 9.12 23.46
CA SER A 67 14.92 10.37 23.75
C SER A 67 13.46 10.33 23.29
N HIS A 68 12.66 11.34 23.65
CA HIS A 68 11.29 11.52 23.15
C HIS A 68 10.37 10.29 23.32
N LEU A 69 10.50 9.54 24.42
CA LEU A 69 9.75 8.29 24.65
C LEU A 69 8.22 8.46 24.55
N ALA A 70 7.68 9.63 24.93
CA ALA A 70 6.25 9.90 24.84
C ALA A 70 5.79 10.03 23.39
N GLU A 71 6.50 10.82 22.58
CA GLU A 71 6.26 11.01 21.15
C GLU A 71 6.47 9.70 20.38
N ARG A 72 7.53 8.95 20.71
CA ARG A 72 7.79 7.61 20.16
C ARG A 72 6.63 6.65 20.44
N ALA A 73 6.13 6.63 21.67
CA ALA A 73 4.97 5.83 22.05
C ALA A 73 3.70 6.24 21.28
N GLN A 74 3.44 7.54 21.16
CA GLN A 74 2.31 8.07 20.41
C GLN A 74 2.37 7.67 18.93
N LEU A 75 3.51 7.91 18.26
CA LEU A 75 3.69 7.59 16.84
C LEU A 75 3.61 6.09 16.58
N ALA A 76 4.26 5.26 17.40
CA ALA A 76 4.15 3.80 17.29
C ALA A 76 2.71 3.31 17.46
N SER A 77 1.94 3.93 18.36
CA SER A 77 0.52 3.59 18.53
C SER A 77 -0.32 4.00 17.32
N ALA A 78 0.01 5.13 16.68
CA ALA A 78 -0.67 5.56 15.46
C ALA A 78 -0.45 4.58 14.29
N PHE A 79 0.79 4.12 14.07
CA PHE A 79 1.10 3.07 13.09
C PHE A 79 0.24 1.82 13.31
N ARG A 80 0.23 1.30 14.55
CA ARG A 80 -0.54 0.09 14.88
C ARG A 80 -2.05 0.29 14.79
N ALA A 81 -2.57 1.46 15.16
CA ALA A 81 -3.99 1.76 15.09
C ALA A 81 -4.49 1.89 13.64
N LEU A 82 -3.69 2.45 12.74
CA LEU A 82 -4.00 2.50 11.31
C LEU A 82 -3.93 1.10 10.69
N ALA A 83 -2.88 0.35 11.04
CA ALA A 83 -2.70 -1.01 10.56
C ALA A 83 -3.86 -1.92 10.99
N SER A 84 -4.27 -1.90 12.27
CA SER A 84 -5.35 -2.76 12.78
C SER A 84 -6.71 -2.58 12.08
N ARG A 85 -6.86 -1.57 11.22
CA ARG A 85 -8.08 -1.21 10.49
C ARG A 85 -7.99 -1.36 8.97
N GLY A 86 -6.94 -1.98 8.42
CA GLY A 86 -6.81 -2.09 6.96
C GLY A 86 -6.02 -0.98 6.29
N LEU A 87 -5.71 0.11 7.00
CA LEU A 87 -5.25 1.33 6.34
C LEU A 87 -3.75 1.33 5.97
N SER A 88 -3.04 0.23 6.25
CA SER A 88 -1.65 0.00 5.83
C SER A 88 -1.51 -0.89 4.59
N ALA A 89 -2.55 -1.61 4.16
CA ALA A 89 -2.40 -2.77 3.29
C ALA A 89 -2.22 -2.42 1.79
N ALA A 90 -2.85 -1.35 1.31
CA ALA A 90 -2.96 -1.06 -0.14
C ALA A 90 -1.66 -0.58 -0.81
N SER A 91 -0.68 -0.08 -0.05
CA SER A 91 0.56 0.53 -0.58
C SER A 91 1.85 -0.14 -0.09
N GLY A 92 1.74 -1.26 0.62
CA GLY A 92 2.89 -1.93 1.22
C GLY A 92 3.70 -1.00 2.13
N LEU A 93 5.01 -0.91 1.88
CA LEU A 93 5.93 -0.04 2.63
C LEU A 93 5.99 1.41 2.12
N GLY A 94 5.03 1.85 1.29
CA GLY A 94 5.02 3.19 0.68
C GLY A 94 4.56 4.32 1.61
N ASN A 95 3.63 4.02 2.53
CA ASN A 95 3.12 5.01 3.49
C ASN A 95 4.18 5.39 4.53
N HIS A 96 4.16 6.64 4.99
CA HIS A 96 5.05 7.13 6.04
C HIS A 96 4.40 8.19 6.92
N LEU A 97 4.67 8.08 8.23
CA LEU A 97 4.18 8.98 9.25
C LEU A 97 5.39 9.57 9.98
N THR A 98 5.39 10.89 10.17
CA THR A 98 6.45 11.57 10.93
C THR A 98 5.87 12.41 12.04
N MET A 99 6.64 12.56 13.11
CA MET A 99 6.32 13.44 14.23
C MET A 99 7.56 14.26 14.59
N SER A 100 7.49 15.57 14.35
CA SER A 100 8.56 16.48 14.70
C SER A 100 8.74 16.60 16.22
N VAL A 101 10.00 16.69 16.62
CA VAL A 101 10.46 16.80 17.99
C VAL A 101 11.42 17.99 18.09
N GLY A 102 11.39 18.68 19.23
CA GLY A 102 12.19 19.89 19.43
C GLY A 102 11.47 21.19 19.04
N PRO A 103 12.01 22.35 19.47
CA PRO A 103 11.38 23.66 19.24
C PRO A 103 11.67 24.27 17.85
N ASP A 104 12.70 23.78 17.15
CA ASP A 104 13.13 24.22 15.82
C ASP A 104 12.46 23.46 14.67
N TYR A 105 11.82 22.32 14.98
CA TYR A 105 11.13 21.45 14.02
C TYR A 105 12.05 20.86 12.93
N GLU A 106 13.36 20.85 13.18
CA GLU A 106 14.38 20.28 12.27
C GLU A 106 14.57 18.79 12.49
N CYS A 107 14.13 18.24 13.62
CA CYS A 107 14.20 16.82 13.94
C CYS A 107 12.82 16.18 13.97
N PHE A 108 12.71 14.91 13.56
CA PHE A 108 11.45 14.17 13.59
C PHE A 108 11.64 12.66 13.74
N LEU A 109 10.63 12.02 14.31
CA LEU A 109 10.52 10.59 14.44
C LEU A 109 9.88 9.98 13.19
N LEU A 110 10.35 8.82 12.74
CA LEU A 110 9.73 8.00 11.69
C LEU A 110 10.01 6.52 11.89
N ASN A 111 9.26 5.66 11.20
CA ASN A 111 9.51 4.22 11.26
C ASN A 111 10.78 3.83 10.49
N ARG A 112 11.49 2.84 11.03
CA ARG A 112 12.50 2.10 10.28
C ARG A 112 11.85 1.46 9.04
N TYR A 113 12.50 1.59 7.90
CA TYR A 113 12.07 1.00 6.64
C TYR A 113 12.19 -0.53 6.68
N GLY A 114 11.21 -1.24 6.11
CA GLY A 114 11.14 -2.71 6.11
C GLY A 114 10.30 -3.33 7.23
N LEU A 115 9.74 -2.51 8.13
CA LEU A 115 8.78 -2.96 9.14
C LEU A 115 7.34 -2.84 8.63
N HIS A 116 6.52 -3.84 8.94
CA HIS A 116 5.07 -3.64 8.88
C HIS A 116 4.65 -2.72 10.02
N TRP A 117 3.61 -1.91 9.81
CA TRP A 117 3.13 -0.94 10.80
C TRP A 117 2.72 -1.55 12.15
N MET A 118 2.28 -2.82 12.15
CA MET A 118 2.01 -3.57 13.39
C MET A 118 3.27 -3.88 14.21
N GLU A 119 4.44 -3.92 13.57
CA GLU A 119 5.73 -4.20 14.21
C GLU A 119 6.39 -2.93 14.76
N VAL A 120 5.88 -1.75 14.42
CA VAL A 120 6.46 -0.49 14.89
C VAL A 120 6.25 -0.37 16.40
N THR A 121 7.33 -0.11 17.12
CA THR A 121 7.39 0.12 18.57
C THR A 121 8.10 1.44 18.84
N ALA A 122 7.98 1.96 20.07
CA ALA A 122 8.73 3.16 20.46
C ALA A 122 10.25 2.97 20.29
N GLU A 123 10.73 1.73 20.47
CA GLU A 123 12.15 1.38 20.46
C GLU A 123 12.74 1.29 19.04
N ASN A 124 11.95 0.91 18.04
CA ASN A 124 12.42 0.74 16.66
C ASN A 124 12.10 1.93 15.74
N LEU A 125 11.58 3.02 16.30
CA LEU A 125 11.49 4.32 15.61
C LEU A 125 12.88 4.95 15.50
N LEU A 126 13.11 5.64 14.40
CA LEU A 126 14.31 6.43 14.17
C LEU A 126 14.03 7.89 14.53
N LEU A 127 15.02 8.57 15.11
CA LEU A 127 15.08 10.03 15.15
C LEU A 127 16.01 10.50 14.04
N VAL A 128 15.53 11.37 13.17
CA VAL A 128 16.31 11.93 12.07
C VAL A 128 16.25 13.44 12.06
N ASP A 129 17.28 14.07 11.50
CA ASP A 129 17.30 15.50 11.21
C ASP A 129 16.72 15.81 9.81
N GLY A 130 16.61 17.11 9.49
CA GLY A 130 16.11 17.60 8.20
C GLY A 130 17.00 17.23 7.00
N ASN A 131 18.25 16.84 7.24
CA ASN A 131 19.19 16.35 6.23
C ASN A 131 19.15 14.82 6.08
N GLY A 132 18.31 14.13 6.86
CA GLY A 132 18.14 12.69 6.87
C GLY A 132 19.25 11.91 7.58
N GLU A 133 20.07 12.57 8.39
CA GLU A 133 20.99 11.92 9.31
C GLU A 133 20.20 11.24 10.44
N ILE A 134 20.50 9.97 10.71
CA ILE A 134 19.89 9.23 11.82
C ILE A 134 20.63 9.62 13.10
N LEU A 135 19.96 10.38 13.95
CA LEU A 135 20.47 10.83 15.24
C LEU A 135 20.33 9.76 16.33
N GLU A 136 19.25 8.97 16.30
CA GLU A 136 19.01 7.85 17.21
C GLU A 136 18.28 6.69 16.52
N GLY A 137 18.62 5.46 16.92
CA GLY A 137 18.00 4.22 16.43
C GLY A 137 18.82 3.52 15.35
N GLU A 138 18.39 2.31 14.97
CA GLU A 138 19.13 1.45 14.04
C GLU A 138 18.32 1.06 12.80
N GLY A 139 19.00 1.06 11.66
CA GLY A 139 18.47 0.58 10.39
C GLY A 139 18.12 1.71 9.42
N PRO A 140 17.55 1.36 8.27
CA PRO A 140 17.35 2.31 7.18
C PRO A 140 16.14 3.24 7.43
N ALA A 141 16.33 4.53 7.17
CA ALA A 141 15.23 5.50 7.13
C ALA A 141 14.61 5.57 5.72
N GLN A 142 13.33 5.94 5.64
CA GLN A 142 12.64 6.12 4.37
C GLN A 142 12.94 7.51 3.79
N GLY A 143 13.83 7.59 2.81
CA GLY A 143 14.25 8.87 2.21
C GLY A 143 13.11 9.70 1.64
N ALA A 144 12.07 9.07 1.07
CA ALA A 144 10.88 9.77 0.58
C ALA A 144 10.12 10.51 1.68
N ALA A 145 10.08 9.94 2.89
CA ALA A 145 9.44 10.57 4.04
C ALA A 145 10.21 11.81 4.48
N ILE A 146 11.53 11.70 4.56
CA ILE A 146 12.42 12.80 4.96
C ILE A 146 12.29 13.96 3.97
N ALA A 147 12.43 13.64 2.68
CA ALA A 147 12.33 14.58 1.59
C ALA A 147 11.03 15.38 1.57
N LEU A 148 9.90 14.69 1.73
CA LEU A 148 8.59 15.32 1.66
C LEU A 148 8.25 16.08 2.94
N HIS A 149 8.58 15.52 4.11
CA HIS A 149 8.10 16.03 5.40
C HIS A 149 9.04 17.05 6.04
N ALA A 150 10.36 16.94 5.85
CA ALA A 150 11.32 17.83 6.52
C ALA A 150 11.08 19.33 6.19
N PRO A 151 10.92 19.74 4.92
CA PRO A 151 10.62 21.14 4.61
C PRO A 151 9.29 21.61 5.23
N ILE A 152 8.30 20.73 5.28
CA ILE A 152 6.95 21.05 5.80
C ILE A 152 6.97 21.21 7.31
N HIS A 153 7.67 20.32 8.03
CA HIS A 153 7.92 20.45 9.47
C HIS A 153 8.59 21.78 9.79
N ARG A 154 9.69 22.10 9.10
CA ARG A 154 10.47 23.32 9.30
C ARG A 154 9.64 24.59 9.07
N GLU A 155 8.97 24.68 7.92
CA GLU A 155 8.30 25.92 7.50
C GLU A 155 6.97 26.16 8.23
N LEU A 156 6.24 25.10 8.59
CA LEU A 156 4.95 25.23 9.26
C LEU A 156 5.02 25.04 10.79
N GLY A 157 6.15 24.57 11.31
CA GLY A 157 6.45 24.42 12.73
C GLY A 157 5.33 23.69 13.49
N ALA A 158 4.82 24.34 14.54
CA ALA A 158 3.78 23.80 15.41
C ALA A 158 2.52 23.31 14.66
N LYS A 159 2.18 23.92 13.52
CA LYS A 159 1.04 23.51 12.70
C LYS A 159 1.25 22.14 12.05
N ALA A 160 2.50 21.82 11.71
CA ALA A 160 2.88 20.57 11.08
C ALA A 160 3.68 19.68 12.03
N LYS A 161 3.33 19.61 13.33
CA LYS A 161 4.04 18.73 14.26
C LYS A 161 3.95 17.25 13.83
N VAL A 162 2.83 16.85 13.24
CA VAL A 162 2.60 15.49 12.75
C VAL A 162 2.21 15.55 11.27
N ILE A 163 2.86 14.73 10.45
CA ILE A 163 2.56 14.63 9.02
C ILE A 163 2.33 13.18 8.65
N PHE A 164 1.14 12.90 8.10
CA PHE A 164 0.78 11.58 7.60
C PHE A 164 0.70 11.62 6.08
N HIS A 165 1.56 10.84 5.42
CA HIS A 165 1.47 10.60 3.99
C HIS A 165 1.04 9.16 3.75
N THR A 166 -0.14 9.00 3.16
CA THR A 166 -0.79 7.70 3.08
C THR A 166 -1.58 7.52 1.78
N HIS A 167 -1.69 6.26 1.38
CA HIS A 167 -2.23 5.80 0.08
C HIS A 167 -3.44 4.88 0.27
N GLN A 168 -4.32 5.17 1.22
CA GLN A 168 -5.56 4.40 1.39
C GLN A 168 -6.37 4.44 0.09
N PRO A 169 -7.11 3.37 -0.25
CA PRO A 169 -7.62 3.19 -1.60
C PRO A 169 -8.68 4.23 -1.96
N TRP A 170 -9.53 4.69 -1.03
CA TRP A 170 -10.56 5.69 -1.33
C TRP A 170 -9.98 7.11 -1.47
N PHE A 171 -8.98 7.47 -0.66
CA PHE A 171 -8.16 8.66 -0.86
C PHE A 171 -7.53 8.70 -2.22
N THR A 172 -6.82 7.64 -2.55
CA THR A 172 -6.04 7.54 -3.77
C THR A 172 -6.98 7.57 -4.97
N ALA A 173 -8.12 6.88 -4.93
CA ALA A 173 -9.12 6.96 -5.98
C ALA A 173 -9.59 8.38 -6.27
N LEU A 174 -9.87 9.19 -5.24
CA LEU A 174 -10.26 10.59 -5.42
C LEU A 174 -9.09 11.50 -5.82
N SER A 175 -7.84 11.13 -5.55
CA SER A 175 -6.68 11.83 -6.10
C SER A 175 -6.38 11.45 -7.56
N CYS A 176 -6.99 10.39 -8.08
CA CYS A 176 -6.84 9.95 -9.47
C CYS A 176 -7.85 10.58 -10.44
N ILE A 177 -8.85 11.33 -9.96
CA ILE A 177 -9.87 11.97 -10.82
C ILE A 177 -9.58 13.45 -11.03
N LYS A 178 -9.94 13.98 -12.20
CA LYS A 178 -9.66 15.39 -12.57
C LYS A 178 -10.21 16.43 -11.61
N THR A 179 -11.34 16.14 -10.96
CA THR A 179 -11.94 17.07 -10.00
C THR A 179 -11.25 17.07 -8.64
N GLY A 180 -10.54 15.99 -8.31
CA GLY A 180 -9.83 15.81 -7.05
C GLY A 180 -10.68 15.86 -5.78
N GLY A 181 -10.16 15.22 -4.72
CA GLY A 181 -10.41 15.59 -3.32
C GLY A 181 -11.80 15.37 -2.73
N LEU A 182 -11.88 15.66 -1.43
CA LEU A 182 -13.10 15.57 -0.63
C LEU A 182 -14.02 16.77 -0.87
N ARG A 183 -15.30 16.51 -1.10
CA ARG A 183 -16.35 17.51 -1.36
C ARG A 183 -17.26 17.66 -0.15
N MET A 184 -17.91 18.81 -0.02
CA MET A 184 -18.79 19.10 1.12
C MET A 184 -20.20 18.53 0.89
N PHE A 185 -20.32 17.20 0.77
CA PHE A 185 -21.60 16.53 0.50
C PHE A 185 -22.34 16.07 1.78
N HIS A 186 -21.63 15.95 2.90
CA HIS A 186 -22.13 15.43 4.18
C HIS A 186 -21.73 16.35 5.34
N PRO A 187 -22.53 16.48 6.42
CA PRO A 187 -22.16 17.30 7.59
C PRO A 187 -20.77 17.01 8.15
N ASP A 188 -20.39 15.73 8.25
CA ASP A 188 -19.05 15.32 8.69
C ASP A 188 -17.95 15.72 7.69
N ALA A 189 -18.27 15.89 6.40
CA ALA A 189 -17.31 16.41 5.41
C ALA A 189 -17.13 17.92 5.57
N CYS A 190 -18.19 18.65 5.95
CA CYS A 190 -18.15 20.12 6.13
C CYS A 190 -17.12 20.60 7.14
N ILE A 191 -16.65 19.74 8.07
CA ILE A 191 -15.57 20.09 9.01
C ILE A 191 -14.24 20.38 8.28
N TYR A 192 -14.10 19.87 7.06
CA TYR A 192 -12.95 20.08 6.18
C TYR A 192 -13.11 21.26 5.23
N GLU A 193 -14.23 22.02 5.31
CA GLU A 193 -14.43 23.19 4.47
C GLU A 193 -13.28 24.19 4.66
N GLY A 194 -12.63 24.53 3.54
CA GLY A 194 -11.43 25.38 3.51
C GLY A 194 -10.10 24.69 3.90
N ARG A 195 -10.12 23.44 4.38
CA ARG A 195 -8.91 22.67 4.77
C ARG A 195 -8.42 21.70 3.69
N VAL A 196 -9.24 21.41 2.68
CA VAL A 196 -8.89 20.52 1.56
C VAL A 196 -8.13 21.29 0.47
N GLY A 197 -7.02 20.73 0.01
CA GLY A 197 -6.26 21.14 -1.17
C GLY A 197 -6.07 19.98 -2.15
N PHE A 198 -5.82 20.28 -3.41
CA PHE A 198 -5.55 19.28 -4.44
C PHE A 198 -4.46 19.79 -5.39
N ASP A 199 -3.41 18.98 -5.56
CA ASP A 199 -2.37 19.19 -6.56
C ASP A 199 -2.51 18.14 -7.67
N PRO A 200 -2.99 18.50 -8.87
CA PRO A 200 -3.19 17.54 -9.96
C PRO A 200 -1.90 17.11 -10.65
N VAL A 201 -0.78 17.83 -10.47
CA VAL A 201 0.49 17.59 -11.16
C VAL A 201 1.57 17.07 -10.21
N TYR A 202 1.16 16.44 -9.12
CA TYR A 202 2.11 15.78 -8.24
C TYR A 202 2.86 14.69 -9.00
N THR A 203 4.15 14.90 -9.22
CA THR A 203 4.98 13.98 -9.99
C THR A 203 5.80 13.07 -9.08
N GLY A 204 5.97 13.46 -7.80
CA GLY A 204 6.97 12.84 -6.93
C GLY A 204 8.36 12.80 -7.58
N ASN A 205 8.64 13.64 -8.58
CA ASN A 205 9.80 13.54 -9.45
C ASN A 205 11.07 13.81 -8.64
N TRP A 206 12.00 12.87 -8.66
CA TRP A 206 13.34 12.99 -8.08
C TRP A 206 14.36 12.99 -9.24
N PRO A 207 14.74 14.15 -9.81
CA PRO A 207 15.55 14.19 -11.03
C PRO A 207 16.94 13.51 -10.92
N GLU A 208 17.39 13.13 -9.73
CA GLU A 208 18.73 12.57 -9.50
C GLU A 208 18.79 11.36 -8.54
N GLY A 209 17.65 10.87 -8.03
CA GLY A 209 17.63 9.84 -6.98
C GLY A 209 18.39 10.25 -5.70
N SER A 210 18.66 11.55 -5.53
CA SER A 210 19.35 12.17 -4.40
C SER A 210 18.34 12.73 -3.39
N LEU A 211 18.70 12.78 -2.10
CA LEU A 211 17.84 13.33 -1.06
C LEU A 211 17.57 14.82 -1.31
N GLN A 212 18.58 15.52 -1.86
CA GLN A 212 18.50 16.93 -2.23
C GLN A 212 17.46 17.20 -3.32
N GLY A 213 17.47 16.42 -4.41
CA GLY A 213 16.44 16.50 -5.44
C GLY A 213 15.05 16.13 -4.90
N SER A 214 15.01 15.43 -3.75
CA SER A 214 13.79 15.03 -3.09
C SER A 214 13.20 16.09 -2.17
N MET A 215 14.03 16.87 -1.47
CA MET A 215 13.57 18.00 -0.66
C MET A 215 12.86 19.08 -1.52
N MET A 216 13.22 19.19 -2.79
CA MET A 216 12.59 20.12 -3.74
C MET A 216 11.07 19.90 -3.88
N GLU A 217 10.58 18.66 -3.77
CA GLU A 217 9.14 18.40 -3.89
C GLU A 217 8.38 18.85 -2.64
N GLY A 218 8.92 18.59 -1.44
CA GLY A 218 8.36 19.09 -0.18
C GLY A 218 8.30 20.62 -0.16
N GLU A 219 9.36 21.29 -0.63
CA GLU A 219 9.40 22.75 -0.80
C GLU A 219 8.43 23.25 -1.88
N ARG A 220 8.24 22.49 -2.96
CA ARG A 220 7.27 22.82 -4.01
C ARG A 220 5.85 22.80 -3.46
N LEU A 221 5.47 21.78 -2.69
CA LEU A 221 4.13 21.64 -2.14
C LEU A 221 3.72 22.84 -1.27
N LEU A 222 4.67 23.41 -0.52
CA LEU A 222 4.43 24.62 0.29
C LEU A 222 4.10 25.86 -0.55
N ARG A 223 4.46 25.85 -1.85
CA ARG A 223 4.26 26.96 -2.79
C ARG A 223 3.09 26.74 -3.74
N VAL A 224 2.49 25.54 -3.77
CA VAL A 224 1.31 25.25 -4.62
C VAL A 224 0.12 26.06 -4.09
N PRO A 225 -0.43 27.03 -4.85
CA PRO A 225 -1.48 27.93 -4.36
C PRO A 225 -2.70 27.20 -3.78
N GLU A 226 -3.07 26.06 -4.36
CA GLU A 226 -4.20 25.22 -3.95
C GLU A 226 -3.97 24.51 -2.61
N LEU A 227 -2.71 24.35 -2.18
CA LEU A 227 -2.31 23.68 -0.94
C LEU A 227 -1.94 24.68 0.17
N VAL A 228 -1.64 25.93 -0.15
CA VAL A 228 -1.29 26.95 0.85
C VAL A 228 -2.41 27.09 1.87
N GLY A 229 -2.06 26.92 3.15
CA GLY A 229 -2.98 27.02 4.28
C GLY A 229 -3.92 25.82 4.44
N LYS A 230 -3.79 24.76 3.64
CA LYS A 230 -4.55 23.52 3.74
C LYS A 230 -3.90 22.53 4.70
N ASP A 231 -4.71 21.63 5.22
CA ASP A 231 -4.29 20.60 6.17
C ASP A 231 -4.48 19.19 5.59
N LEU A 232 -5.34 19.05 4.58
CA LEU A 232 -5.61 17.81 3.87
C LEU A 232 -5.33 18.02 2.38
N CYS A 233 -4.15 17.61 1.93
CA CYS A 233 -3.68 17.81 0.56
C CYS A 233 -3.80 16.50 -0.21
N PHE A 234 -4.64 16.48 -1.26
CA PHE A 234 -4.68 15.38 -2.22
C PHE A 234 -3.58 15.58 -3.27
N LEU A 235 -2.81 14.53 -3.51
CA LEU A 235 -1.70 14.52 -4.45
C LEU A 235 -2.07 13.64 -5.64
N GLY A 236 -2.15 14.25 -6.81
CA GLY A 236 -2.58 13.65 -8.08
C GLY A 236 -1.94 12.28 -8.31
N ASN A 237 -2.77 11.28 -8.60
CA ASN A 237 -2.34 9.90 -8.88
C ASN A 237 -1.53 9.22 -7.76
N HIS A 238 -1.48 9.78 -6.55
CA HIS A 238 -0.57 9.31 -5.50
C HIS A 238 -1.30 8.95 -4.22
N GLY A 239 -1.91 9.91 -3.54
CA GLY A 239 -2.52 9.70 -2.23
C GLY A 239 -2.80 11.02 -1.52
N THR A 240 -2.69 11.05 -0.20
CA THR A 240 -2.88 12.28 0.59
C THR A 240 -1.68 12.60 1.46
N LEU A 241 -1.47 13.89 1.70
CA LEU A 241 -0.60 14.44 2.72
C LEU A 241 -1.45 15.20 3.73
N GLN A 242 -1.41 14.76 4.99
CA GLN A 242 -2.16 15.36 6.09
C GLN A 242 -1.22 16.05 7.05
N ILE A 243 -1.51 17.29 7.38
CA ILE A 243 -0.72 18.16 8.24
C ILE A 243 -1.53 18.43 9.51
N ALA A 244 -0.96 18.11 10.66
CA ALA A 244 -1.65 18.23 11.94
C ALA A 244 -0.74 18.74 13.06
N SER A 245 -1.35 19.40 14.03
CA SER A 245 -0.67 19.92 15.21
C SER A 245 -0.45 18.86 16.29
N SER A 246 -1.18 17.75 16.22
CA SER A 246 -1.08 16.63 17.16
C SER A 246 -1.38 15.28 16.51
N ILE A 247 -0.97 14.20 17.19
CA ILE A 247 -1.20 12.82 16.72
C ILE A 247 -2.68 12.45 16.74
N GLU A 248 -3.45 13.01 17.66
CA GLU A 248 -4.88 12.79 17.81
C GLU A 248 -5.65 13.39 16.63
N GLU A 249 -5.29 14.60 16.22
CA GLU A 249 -5.84 15.26 15.03
C GLU A 249 -5.51 14.48 13.76
N ALA A 250 -4.24 14.09 13.59
CA ALA A 250 -3.79 13.32 12.42
C ALA A 250 -4.53 11.98 12.29
N LEU A 251 -4.68 11.23 13.38
CA LEU A 251 -5.43 9.97 13.37
C LEU A 251 -6.91 10.19 13.10
N PHE A 252 -7.53 11.16 13.77
CA PHE A 252 -8.95 11.47 13.57
C PHE A 252 -9.24 11.81 12.10
N ASP A 253 -8.43 12.70 11.51
CA ASP A 253 -8.60 13.11 10.11
C ASP A 253 -8.31 11.94 9.16
N CYS A 254 -7.26 11.16 9.38
CA CYS A 254 -6.94 10.00 8.55
C CYS A 254 -8.09 8.98 8.50
N PHE A 255 -8.67 8.62 9.66
CA PHE A 255 -9.80 7.70 9.69
C PHE A 255 -11.08 8.29 9.10
N ASN A 256 -11.41 9.52 9.49
CA ASN A 256 -12.69 10.11 9.13
C ASN A 256 -12.74 10.48 7.65
N VAL A 257 -11.66 11.04 7.11
CA VAL A 257 -11.61 11.39 5.70
C VAL A 257 -11.71 10.12 4.86
N GLU A 258 -11.03 9.00 5.21
CA GLU A 258 -11.05 7.79 4.35
C GLU A 258 -12.47 7.23 4.25
N ARG A 259 -13.17 7.20 5.39
CA ARG A 259 -14.59 6.86 5.46
C ARG A 259 -15.46 7.81 4.61
N LEU A 260 -15.17 9.10 4.61
CA LEU A 260 -15.91 10.10 3.83
C LEU A 260 -15.60 10.00 2.34
N CYS A 261 -14.37 9.69 1.95
CA CYS A 261 -13.99 9.43 0.56
C CYS A 261 -14.72 8.21 0.02
N LYS A 262 -14.81 7.12 0.80
CA LYS A 262 -15.66 5.97 0.48
C LYS A 262 -17.12 6.35 0.25
N ALA A 263 -17.70 7.09 1.20
CA ALA A 263 -19.08 7.56 1.08
C ALA A 263 -19.29 8.50 -0.12
N GLN A 264 -18.31 9.33 -0.45
CA GLN A 264 -18.33 10.21 -1.62
C GLN A 264 -18.34 9.40 -2.92
N VAL A 265 -17.44 8.42 -3.06
CA VAL A 265 -17.38 7.58 -4.28
C VAL A 265 -18.71 6.85 -4.48
N TYR A 266 -19.28 6.24 -3.43
CA TYR A 266 -20.62 5.64 -3.52
C TYR A 266 -21.72 6.66 -3.87
N ALA A 267 -21.66 7.87 -3.33
CA ALA A 267 -22.62 8.91 -3.67
C ALA A 267 -22.48 9.37 -5.14
N MET A 268 -21.26 9.42 -5.67
CA MET A 268 -20.95 9.79 -7.05
C MET A 268 -21.34 8.73 -8.08
N GLN A 269 -21.46 7.46 -7.68
CA GLN A 269 -22.06 6.41 -8.52
C GLN A 269 -23.53 6.71 -8.86
N SER A 270 -24.21 7.51 -8.03
CA SER A 270 -25.54 7.99 -8.35
C SER A 270 -25.46 9.11 -9.39
N THR A 271 -26.42 9.17 -10.31
CA THR A 271 -26.54 10.27 -11.29
C THR A 271 -26.91 11.63 -10.65
N ARG A 272 -26.92 11.73 -9.31
CA ARG A 272 -27.38 12.92 -8.55
C ARG A 272 -26.51 13.21 -7.32
N PHE A 273 -25.19 13.29 -7.51
CA PHE A 273 -24.29 13.82 -6.47
C PHE A 273 -24.60 15.29 -6.16
N ARG A 274 -24.77 15.64 -4.88
CA ARG A 274 -25.11 17.00 -4.45
C ARG A 274 -24.20 17.46 -3.32
N GLU A 275 -23.62 18.64 -3.52
CA GLU A 275 -22.89 19.35 -2.49
C GLU A 275 -23.78 20.29 -1.69
N LEU A 276 -23.40 20.50 -0.44
CA LEU A 276 -23.93 21.53 0.42
C LEU A 276 -23.35 22.87 -0.03
N GLY A 277 -24.19 23.90 -0.13
CA GLY A 277 -23.72 25.25 -0.43
C GLY A 277 -22.74 25.74 0.63
N ARG A 278 -21.77 26.55 0.21
CA ARG A 278 -20.64 27.00 1.05
C ARG A 278 -21.08 27.59 2.39
N ASP A 279 -22.11 28.43 2.41
CA ASP A 279 -22.63 29.03 3.65
C ASP A 279 -23.12 27.98 4.65
N LYS A 280 -23.77 26.92 4.15
CA LYS A 280 -24.23 25.81 5.00
C LYS A 280 -23.05 24.98 5.49
N ALA A 281 -22.04 24.75 4.66
CA ALA A 281 -20.82 24.06 5.06
C ALA A 281 -20.09 24.83 6.16
N LEU A 282 -19.89 26.14 5.99
CA LEU A 282 -19.29 27.02 6.99
C LEU A 282 -20.09 27.06 8.30
N ASN A 283 -21.42 27.09 8.24
CA ASN A 283 -22.25 27.04 9.44
C ASN A 283 -22.10 25.72 10.20
N LEU A 284 -22.08 24.59 9.49
CA LEU A 284 -21.88 23.27 10.09
C LEU A 284 -20.47 23.13 10.68
N LYS A 285 -19.44 23.63 9.98
CA LYS A 285 -18.06 23.72 10.47
C LYS A 285 -17.98 24.49 11.79
N ALA A 286 -18.55 25.70 11.84
CA ALA A 286 -18.54 26.53 13.05
C ALA A 286 -19.27 25.88 14.24
N ARG A 287 -20.27 25.03 13.99
CA ARG A 287 -20.91 24.23 15.06
C ARG A 287 -20.00 23.10 15.55
N TYR A 288 -19.31 22.43 14.63
CA TYR A 288 -18.38 21.36 14.96
C TYR A 288 -17.16 21.87 15.73
N GLU A 289 -16.60 23.02 15.36
CA GLU A 289 -15.44 23.63 16.01
C GLU A 289 -15.64 23.80 17.52
N LYS A 290 -16.87 24.07 17.98
CA LYS A 290 -17.22 24.17 19.42
C LYS A 290 -17.05 22.86 20.20
N VAL A 291 -17.06 21.73 19.52
CA VAL A 291 -16.96 20.38 20.12
C VAL A 291 -15.81 19.56 19.54
N ARG A 292 -14.95 20.18 18.71
CA ARG A 292 -13.91 19.50 17.93
C ARG A 292 -12.94 18.78 18.83
N ASP A 293 -12.33 19.49 19.78
CA ASP A 293 -11.31 18.93 20.67
C ASP A 293 -11.84 17.72 21.44
N ARG A 294 -13.06 17.85 22.00
CA ARG A 294 -13.74 16.73 22.67
C ARG A 294 -13.98 15.55 21.73
N SER A 295 -14.36 15.80 20.48
CA SER A 295 -14.66 14.76 19.50
C SER A 295 -13.40 14.03 19.06
N VAL A 296 -12.33 14.78 18.75
CA VAL A 296 -11.00 14.26 18.41
C VAL A 296 -10.46 13.41 19.56
N MET A 297 -10.50 13.91 20.80
CA MET A 297 -9.99 13.18 21.96
C MET A 297 -10.83 11.93 22.28
N ASN A 298 -12.16 11.99 22.18
CA ASN A 298 -13.01 10.82 22.37
C ASN A 298 -12.72 9.75 21.31
N TYR A 299 -12.55 10.17 20.05
CA TYR A 299 -12.22 9.26 18.97
C TYR A 299 -10.85 8.62 19.22
N TYR A 300 -9.83 9.42 19.51
CA TYR A 300 -8.49 8.93 19.84
C TYR A 300 -8.53 7.92 21.01
N GLN A 301 -9.24 8.22 22.10
CA GLN A 301 -9.38 7.30 23.23
C GLN A 301 -10.10 6.00 22.84
N GLN A 302 -11.18 6.05 22.08
CA GLN A 302 -11.90 4.84 21.64
C GLN A 302 -11.03 3.93 20.76
N HIS A 303 -10.14 4.54 19.99
CA HIS A 303 -9.37 3.84 18.95
C HIS A 303 -7.99 3.41 19.42
N ILE A 304 -7.39 4.09 20.41
CA ILE A 304 -6.07 3.79 20.98
C ILE A 304 -6.18 3.09 22.35
N ALA A 305 -7.17 3.43 23.21
CA ALA A 305 -7.26 2.84 24.55
C ALA A 305 -7.78 1.38 24.54
N LYS A 306 -8.47 0.95 23.49
CA LYS A 306 -8.78 -0.48 23.25
C LYS A 306 -7.56 -1.26 22.73
N ASP A 307 -6.54 -0.57 22.24
CA ASP A 307 -5.31 -1.13 21.64
C ASP A 307 -4.14 -1.24 22.64
N ALA A 308 -4.29 -0.78 23.88
CA ALA A 308 -3.34 -1.09 24.96
C ALA A 308 -3.33 -2.58 25.35
N SER A 309 -4.25 -3.37 24.80
CA SER A 309 -4.38 -4.81 25.00
C SER A 309 -4.27 -5.61 23.69
N ILE A 310 -3.53 -5.16 22.67
CA ILE A 310 -3.42 -5.88 21.37
C ILE A 310 -2.83 -7.28 21.60
N THR A 311 -3.75 -8.20 21.86
CA THR A 311 -3.89 -9.48 21.19
C THR A 311 -4.50 -9.14 19.83
N PRO A 312 -4.00 -9.66 18.69
CA PRO A 312 -4.63 -9.43 17.40
C PRO A 312 -6.12 -9.72 17.51
N VAL A 313 -6.96 -8.70 17.28
CA VAL A 313 -8.42 -8.88 17.31
C VAL A 313 -8.78 -9.72 16.09
N PRO A 314 -9.30 -10.95 16.25
CA PRO A 314 -9.80 -11.73 15.12
C PRO A 314 -10.97 -10.95 14.51
N GLY A 315 -10.82 -10.47 13.27
CA GLY A 315 -11.87 -9.78 12.53
C GLY A 315 -11.88 -8.25 12.58
N ALA A 316 -10.80 -7.56 12.96
CA ALA A 316 -10.75 -6.08 12.88
C ALA A 316 -10.51 -5.49 11.47
N TRP A 317 -10.49 -6.33 10.43
CA TRP A 317 -10.25 -5.95 9.03
C TRP A 317 -11.57 -6.02 8.25
N ASP A 318 -12.61 -5.33 8.74
CA ASP A 318 -13.95 -5.31 8.14
C ASP A 318 -14.01 -4.41 6.88
N GLY A 319 -13.39 -4.88 5.81
CA GLY A 319 -13.81 -4.61 4.42
C GLY A 319 -14.54 -5.81 3.81
N VAL A 320 -14.30 -7.01 4.36
CA VAL A 320 -14.98 -8.26 4.02
C VAL A 320 -15.75 -8.66 5.27
N GLY A 321 -17.06 -8.90 5.15
CA GLY A 321 -17.89 -9.30 6.29
C GLY A 321 -17.28 -10.48 7.05
N PRO A 322 -17.68 -10.71 8.32
CA PRO A 322 -17.20 -11.84 9.08
C PRO A 322 -17.40 -13.12 8.24
N ILE A 323 -16.34 -13.92 8.10
CA ILE A 323 -16.47 -15.30 7.62
C ILE A 323 -17.66 -15.89 8.41
N PRO A 324 -18.74 -16.34 7.75
CA PRO A 324 -19.90 -16.81 8.46
C PRO A 324 -19.47 -17.88 9.45
N ARG A 325 -19.69 -17.66 10.75
CA ARG A 325 -19.49 -18.66 11.82
C ARG A 325 -20.48 -19.83 11.73
N GLY A 326 -21.00 -20.11 10.53
CA GLY A 326 -22.07 -21.08 10.27
C GLY A 326 -21.89 -21.84 8.96
N ALA A 327 -20.80 -21.68 8.23
CA ALA A 327 -20.36 -22.77 7.37
C ALA A 327 -19.79 -23.83 8.31
N GLU A 328 -20.65 -24.74 8.78
CA GLU A 328 -20.21 -26.09 9.11
C GLU A 328 -19.48 -26.59 7.86
N PHE A 329 -18.17 -26.36 7.78
CA PHE A 329 -17.30 -27.33 7.16
C PHE A 329 -17.70 -28.62 7.84
N LEU A 330 -18.41 -29.48 7.10
CA LEU A 330 -18.66 -30.86 7.49
C LEU A 330 -17.39 -31.31 8.20
N PRO A 331 -17.46 -31.77 9.46
CA PRO A 331 -16.28 -32.24 10.13
C PRO A 331 -15.77 -33.40 9.27
N THR A 332 -14.80 -33.12 8.40
CA THR A 332 -13.90 -34.13 7.91
C THR A 332 -13.44 -34.78 9.19
N ARG A 333 -13.83 -36.04 9.36
CA ARG A 333 -13.63 -36.84 10.56
C ARG A 333 -12.37 -36.36 11.24
N ARG A 334 -12.41 -36.16 12.57
CA ARG A 334 -11.19 -36.23 13.37
C ARG A 334 -10.52 -37.55 12.95
N HIS A 335 -9.62 -37.47 11.98
CA HIS A 335 -8.54 -38.40 11.89
C HIS A 335 -7.82 -38.14 13.18
N ASP A 336 -8.04 -39.02 14.15
CA ASP A 336 -7.12 -39.21 15.26
C ASP A 336 -5.74 -38.98 14.69
N ALA A 337 -5.07 -37.93 15.20
CA ALA A 337 -3.82 -37.45 14.65
C ALA A 337 -2.81 -38.59 14.72
N ALA A 338 -2.74 -39.37 13.66
CA ALA A 338 -1.55 -40.11 13.33
C ALA A 338 -0.42 -39.07 13.31
N PRO A 339 0.73 -39.36 13.95
CA PRO A 339 1.87 -38.45 13.88
C PRO A 339 2.10 -38.08 12.42
N LEU A 340 2.20 -36.77 12.15
CA LEU A 340 2.36 -36.20 10.80
C LEU A 340 3.36 -37.08 10.00
N PRO A 341 2.97 -37.66 8.84
CA PRO A 341 3.85 -38.55 8.11
C PRO A 341 4.84 -37.74 7.27
N PHE A 342 5.56 -36.79 7.88
CA PHE A 342 6.73 -36.19 7.28
C PHE A 342 7.54 -35.45 8.34
N ALA A 343 8.69 -36.01 8.72
CA ALA A 343 9.63 -35.28 9.55
C ALA A 343 10.32 -34.24 8.68
N ALA A 344 10.09 -32.94 8.96
CA ALA A 344 10.91 -31.83 8.46
C ALA A 344 12.43 -32.08 8.59
N ARG A 345 12.83 -33.05 9.43
CA ARG A 345 14.19 -33.56 9.62
C ARG A 345 14.86 -34.20 8.39
N SER A 346 14.12 -34.51 7.32
CA SER A 346 14.67 -35.15 6.11
C SER A 346 14.89 -34.19 4.92
N LEU A 347 14.51 -32.92 5.06
CA LEU A 347 14.68 -31.90 4.02
C LEU A 347 15.94 -31.08 4.24
N SER A 348 16.47 -30.50 3.16
CA SER A 348 17.46 -29.43 3.29
C SER A 348 16.81 -28.19 3.92
N THR A 349 17.61 -27.39 4.62
CA THR A 349 17.16 -26.11 5.19
C THR A 349 16.61 -25.18 4.11
N GLU A 350 17.23 -25.18 2.93
CA GLU A 350 16.84 -24.36 1.78
C GLU A 350 15.45 -24.74 1.23
N GLU A 351 15.19 -26.04 1.04
CA GLU A 351 13.86 -26.50 0.64
C GLU A 351 12.81 -26.14 1.70
N TRP A 352 13.13 -26.29 2.98
CA TRP A 352 12.19 -25.98 4.05
C TRP A 352 11.82 -24.50 4.13
N GLU A 353 12.78 -23.60 3.99
CA GLU A 353 12.48 -22.16 3.96
C GLU A 353 11.67 -21.78 2.72
N LEU A 354 11.98 -22.36 1.56
CA LEU A 354 11.17 -22.15 0.35
C LEU A 354 9.73 -22.62 0.53
N ARG A 355 9.51 -23.78 1.17
CA ARG A 355 8.17 -24.26 1.55
C ARG A 355 7.45 -23.28 2.46
N CYS A 356 8.17 -22.70 3.43
CA CYS A 356 7.61 -21.69 4.31
C CYS A 356 7.22 -20.42 3.55
N ASP A 357 8.01 -20.00 2.55
CA ASP A 357 7.71 -18.84 1.71
C ASP A 357 6.48 -19.06 0.84
N VAL A 358 6.39 -20.20 0.14
CA VAL A 358 5.21 -20.53 -0.67
C VAL A 358 3.96 -20.62 0.19
N ALA A 359 4.04 -21.27 1.36
CA ALA A 359 2.92 -21.33 2.29
C ALA A 359 2.54 -19.95 2.84
N ALA A 360 3.51 -19.08 3.14
CA ALA A 360 3.24 -17.70 3.56
C ALA A 360 2.55 -16.91 2.45
N ALA A 361 3.03 -16.97 1.21
CA ALA A 361 2.42 -16.29 0.07
C ALA A 361 0.95 -16.70 -0.11
N CYS A 362 0.65 -18.00 -0.04
CA CYS A 362 -0.74 -18.50 -0.09
C CYS A 362 -1.61 -17.86 1.00
N ARG A 363 -1.11 -17.85 2.25
CA ARG A 363 -1.83 -17.30 3.41
C ARG A 363 -2.02 -15.80 3.32
N LEU A 364 -1.02 -15.08 2.82
CA LEU A 364 -1.07 -13.64 2.61
C LEU A 364 -2.07 -13.27 1.53
N ILE A 365 -2.05 -13.95 0.38
CA ILE A 365 -3.03 -13.74 -0.70
C ILE A 365 -4.45 -13.98 -0.18
N SER A 366 -4.66 -15.09 0.53
CA SER A 366 -5.97 -15.38 1.14
C SER A 366 -6.43 -14.33 2.14
N ARG A 367 -5.51 -13.65 2.83
CA ARG A 367 -5.82 -12.67 3.88
C ARG A 367 -6.02 -11.27 3.31
N LEU A 368 -5.10 -10.83 2.46
CA LEU A 368 -5.04 -9.45 1.97
C LEU A 368 -6.04 -9.21 0.84
N ASN A 369 -6.34 -10.23 0.03
CA ASN A 369 -7.21 -10.11 -1.13
C ASN A 369 -8.63 -10.64 -0.89
N GLY A 370 -9.04 -10.78 0.39
CA GLY A 370 -10.42 -10.90 0.91
C GLY A 370 -11.33 -12.03 0.40
N HIS A 371 -11.45 -12.16 -0.91
CA HIS A 371 -12.33 -13.05 -1.66
C HIS A 371 -11.64 -14.31 -2.22
N VAL A 372 -10.32 -14.41 -2.12
CA VAL A 372 -9.59 -15.68 -2.42
C VAL A 372 -10.01 -16.81 -1.47
N THR A 373 -10.77 -16.50 -0.42
CA THR A 373 -11.46 -17.46 0.45
C THR A 373 -12.53 -18.30 -0.28
N HIS A 374 -12.98 -17.90 -1.48
CA HIS A 374 -14.02 -18.60 -2.25
C HIS A 374 -13.53 -19.31 -3.51
N GLU A 375 -12.27 -19.12 -3.91
CA GLU A 375 -11.72 -19.68 -5.15
C GLU A 375 -11.30 -21.14 -5.06
N GLY A 376 -11.42 -21.76 -3.89
CA GLY A 376 -11.12 -23.17 -3.71
C GLY A 376 -9.73 -23.56 -4.25
N SER A 377 -9.69 -24.70 -4.94
CA SER A 377 -8.53 -25.44 -5.42
C SER A 377 -7.81 -24.87 -6.66
N PHE A 378 -8.19 -23.68 -7.15
CA PHE A 378 -7.80 -23.20 -8.49
C PHE A 378 -6.62 -22.21 -8.52
N ALA A 379 -6.23 -21.65 -7.38
CA ALA A 379 -5.04 -20.83 -7.27
C ALA A 379 -3.76 -21.70 -7.22
N HIS A 380 -2.66 -21.21 -7.78
CA HIS A 380 -1.46 -22.00 -8.01
C HIS A 380 -0.18 -21.19 -7.77
N ILE A 381 0.78 -21.77 -7.05
CA ILE A 381 2.16 -21.28 -6.98
C ILE A 381 3.09 -22.44 -7.30
N SER A 382 4.04 -22.22 -8.20
CA SER A 382 5.12 -23.16 -8.44
C SER A 382 6.47 -22.48 -8.61
N VAL A 383 7.48 -23.15 -8.06
CA VAL A 383 8.88 -22.72 -8.06
C VAL A 383 9.78 -23.93 -8.35
N PRO A 384 10.89 -23.78 -9.09
CA PRO A 384 11.92 -24.81 -9.17
C PRO A 384 12.38 -25.23 -7.77
N LEU A 385 12.61 -26.52 -7.59
CA LEU A 385 13.15 -27.02 -6.33
C LEU A 385 14.68 -26.78 -6.31
N PRO A 386 15.21 -26.11 -5.26
CA PRO A 386 16.62 -25.81 -5.15
C PRO A 386 17.52 -27.04 -5.32
N GLY A 387 18.53 -26.92 -6.17
CA GLY A 387 19.49 -27.97 -6.47
C GLY A 387 19.05 -28.96 -7.56
N THR A 388 17.89 -28.75 -8.18
CA THR A 388 17.38 -29.59 -9.28
C THR A 388 17.20 -28.81 -10.59
N GLU A 389 17.51 -27.51 -10.62
CA GLU A 389 17.22 -26.66 -11.77
C GLU A 389 18.02 -27.05 -13.02
N ASN A 390 19.22 -27.60 -12.82
CA ASN A 390 20.12 -28.03 -13.88
C ASN A 390 20.17 -29.57 -14.05
N SER A 391 19.30 -30.34 -13.38
CA SER A 391 19.23 -31.79 -13.60
C SER A 391 18.52 -32.12 -14.90
N GLU A 392 18.77 -33.31 -15.46
CA GLU A 392 18.02 -33.82 -16.62
C GLU A 392 16.51 -33.94 -16.33
N GLU A 393 16.15 -34.12 -15.05
CA GLU A 393 14.78 -34.16 -14.55
C GLU A 393 14.60 -33.06 -13.49
N PRO A 394 14.28 -31.82 -13.87
CA PRO A 394 14.06 -30.74 -12.91
C PRO A 394 12.78 -30.98 -12.12
N LEU A 395 12.83 -30.67 -10.83
CA LEU A 395 11.71 -30.80 -9.91
C LEU A 395 11.17 -29.44 -9.52
N PHE A 396 9.88 -29.41 -9.17
CA PHE A 396 9.18 -28.18 -8.81
C PHE A 396 8.43 -28.36 -7.50
N LEU A 397 8.54 -27.39 -6.61
CA LEU A 397 7.68 -27.28 -5.43
C LEU A 397 6.39 -26.57 -5.85
N VAL A 398 5.25 -27.18 -5.55
CA VAL A 398 3.94 -26.77 -6.06
C VAL A 398 2.89 -26.79 -4.95
N THR A 399 1.98 -25.82 -5.00
CA THR A 399 0.75 -25.83 -4.19
C THR A 399 -0.18 -26.96 -4.67
N PRO A 400 -0.55 -27.92 -3.81
CA PRO A 400 -1.50 -28.94 -4.20
C PRO A 400 -2.89 -28.32 -4.43
N SER A 401 -3.58 -28.74 -5.47
CA SER A 401 -4.88 -28.20 -5.84
C SER A 401 -5.92 -28.48 -4.75
N ASP A 402 -5.86 -29.60 -4.05
CA ASP A 402 -6.86 -29.98 -3.03
C ASP A 402 -6.75 -29.20 -1.69
N VAL A 403 -5.83 -28.24 -1.56
CA VAL A 403 -5.63 -27.45 -0.34
C VAL A 403 -5.89 -25.97 -0.58
N PRO A 404 -6.91 -25.37 0.06
CA PRO A 404 -7.14 -23.94 -0.02
C PRO A 404 -5.94 -23.13 0.46
N PHE A 405 -5.65 -22.01 -0.19
CA PHE A 405 -4.58 -21.07 0.21
C PHE A 405 -4.69 -20.63 1.68
N ALA A 406 -5.93 -20.42 2.16
CA ALA A 406 -6.25 -20.11 3.55
C ALA A 406 -5.80 -21.19 4.55
N ALA A 407 -5.63 -22.43 4.11
CA ALA A 407 -5.27 -23.59 4.92
C ALA A 407 -3.84 -24.09 4.66
N MET A 408 -3.13 -23.53 3.67
CA MET A 408 -1.82 -23.99 3.23
C MET A 408 -0.79 -24.06 4.36
N ARG A 409 0.04 -25.10 4.36
CA ARG A 409 1.18 -25.27 5.28
C ARG A 409 2.39 -25.78 4.51
N ALA A 410 3.59 -25.50 5.00
CA ALA A 410 4.85 -25.91 4.40
C ALA A 410 4.92 -27.43 4.15
N SER A 411 4.38 -28.22 5.09
CA SER A 411 4.28 -29.68 5.03
C SER A 411 3.27 -30.22 4.03
N LEU A 412 2.28 -29.41 3.62
CA LEU A 412 1.25 -29.81 2.65
C LEU A 412 1.73 -29.63 1.20
N LEU A 413 2.76 -28.82 0.96
CA LEU A 413 3.29 -28.60 -0.39
C LEU A 413 3.87 -29.90 -0.98
N VAL A 414 3.65 -30.08 -2.27
CA VAL A 414 4.09 -31.27 -3.01
C VAL A 414 5.24 -30.92 -3.94
N VAL A 415 6.04 -31.92 -4.29
CA VAL A 415 7.04 -31.80 -5.35
C VAL A 415 6.60 -32.66 -6.52
N CYS A 416 6.64 -32.10 -7.72
CA CYS A 416 6.33 -32.80 -8.96
C CYS A 416 7.47 -32.68 -9.99
N ASP A 417 7.44 -33.57 -10.99
CA ASP A 417 8.28 -33.48 -12.18
C ASP A 417 7.75 -32.42 -13.17
N ALA A 418 8.47 -32.21 -14.28
CA ALA A 418 8.08 -31.28 -15.35
C ALA A 418 6.75 -31.64 -16.07
N ARG A 419 6.20 -32.83 -15.83
CA ARG A 419 4.89 -33.25 -16.35
C ARG A 419 3.76 -32.98 -15.36
N GLY A 420 4.08 -32.53 -14.15
CA GLY A 420 3.13 -32.36 -13.05
C GLY A 420 2.86 -33.66 -12.27
N ALA A 421 3.62 -34.73 -12.52
CA ALA A 421 3.49 -35.96 -11.75
C ALA A 421 4.13 -35.78 -10.37
N VAL A 422 3.34 -35.96 -9.30
CA VAL A 422 3.82 -35.81 -7.92
C VAL A 422 4.87 -36.88 -7.60
N VAL A 423 6.08 -36.45 -7.27
CA VAL A 423 7.20 -37.31 -6.87
C VAL A 423 7.35 -37.39 -5.35
N ARG A 424 6.87 -36.37 -4.62
CA ARG A 424 6.94 -36.31 -3.15
C ARG A 424 5.78 -35.49 -2.58
N GLY A 425 5.16 -36.01 -1.52
CA GLY A 425 3.96 -35.44 -0.88
C GLY A 425 2.70 -36.22 -1.25
N THR A 426 1.55 -35.86 -0.66
CA THR A 426 0.28 -36.61 -0.79
C THR A 426 -0.85 -35.85 -1.46
N GLY A 427 -0.62 -34.61 -1.91
CA GLY A 427 -1.62 -33.77 -2.57
C GLY A 427 -1.71 -34.03 -4.08
N TYR A 428 -2.71 -33.41 -4.71
CA TYR A 428 -2.93 -33.50 -6.15
C TYR A 428 -2.37 -32.26 -6.88
N VAL A 429 -1.81 -32.44 -8.08
CA VAL A 429 -1.42 -31.35 -8.98
C VAL A 429 -2.16 -31.56 -10.29
N ASP A 430 -2.88 -30.54 -10.74
CA ASP A 430 -3.36 -30.48 -12.13
C ASP A 430 -2.17 -30.25 -13.08
N GLY A 431 -1.69 -31.34 -13.68
CA GLY A 431 -0.55 -31.33 -14.59
C GLY A 431 -0.77 -30.53 -15.87
N GLU A 432 -2.00 -30.28 -16.30
CA GLU A 432 -2.28 -29.47 -17.49
C GLU A 432 -2.17 -27.98 -17.20
N THR A 433 -2.77 -27.54 -16.10
CA THR A 433 -2.66 -26.16 -15.60
C THR A 433 -1.22 -25.83 -15.22
N PHE A 434 -0.55 -26.73 -14.49
CA PHE A 434 0.87 -26.62 -14.15
C PHE A 434 1.73 -26.39 -15.39
N ARG A 435 1.58 -27.23 -16.43
CA ARG A 435 2.36 -27.07 -17.67
C ARG A 435 2.07 -25.76 -18.40
N ALA A 436 0.82 -25.30 -18.41
CA ALA A 436 0.46 -24.02 -19.04
C ALA A 436 1.14 -22.83 -18.34
N PHE A 437 1.11 -22.78 -17.01
CA PHE A 437 1.76 -21.71 -16.24
C PHE A 437 3.29 -21.74 -16.37
N HIS A 438 3.88 -22.94 -16.43
CA HIS A 438 5.32 -23.09 -16.66
C HIS A 438 5.74 -22.65 -18.07
N ARG A 439 4.91 -22.88 -19.10
CA ARG A 439 5.17 -22.31 -20.44
C ARG A 439 5.17 -20.79 -20.42
N ILE A 440 4.24 -20.15 -19.68
CA ILE A 440 4.26 -18.69 -19.52
C ILE A 440 5.49 -18.23 -18.74
N ARG A 441 5.87 -18.93 -17.66
CA ARG A 441 7.10 -18.64 -16.92
C ARG A 441 8.32 -18.64 -17.84
N ASP A 442 8.45 -19.67 -18.67
CA ASP A 442 9.61 -19.89 -19.53
C ASP A 442 9.51 -19.24 -20.92
N ALA A 443 8.41 -18.51 -21.19
CA ALA A 443 8.22 -17.77 -22.44
C ALA A 443 9.33 -16.73 -22.66
N GLY A 444 9.91 -16.71 -23.85
CA GLY A 444 11.09 -15.90 -24.17
C GLY A 444 12.37 -16.66 -23.80
N THR A 445 13.01 -16.30 -22.69
CA THR A 445 14.25 -16.93 -22.22
C THR A 445 13.94 -17.97 -21.11
N PRO A 446 14.05 -19.28 -21.38
CA PRO A 446 13.78 -20.32 -20.38
C PRO A 446 14.67 -20.19 -19.16
N GLY A 447 14.11 -20.40 -17.96
CA GLY A 447 14.86 -20.29 -16.70
C GLY A 447 15.15 -18.85 -16.23
N ARG A 448 14.71 -17.83 -16.96
CA ARG A 448 14.82 -16.42 -16.55
C ARG A 448 14.05 -16.11 -15.25
N TYR A 449 12.90 -16.75 -15.06
CA TYR A 449 12.01 -16.51 -13.93
C TYR A 449 11.97 -17.74 -13.01
N GLY A 450 12.21 -17.55 -11.71
CA GLY A 450 12.25 -18.59 -10.69
C GLY A 450 10.91 -18.88 -10.01
N ALA A 451 9.84 -18.16 -10.34
CA ALA A 451 8.52 -18.42 -9.77
C ALA A 451 7.39 -18.06 -10.74
N VAL A 452 6.27 -18.78 -10.62
CA VAL A 452 4.99 -18.40 -11.23
C VAL A 452 3.87 -18.54 -10.20
N LEU A 453 2.95 -17.58 -10.24
CA LEU A 453 1.84 -17.47 -9.30
C LEU A 453 0.58 -17.07 -10.06
N PHE A 454 -0.49 -17.81 -9.87
CA PHE A 454 -1.80 -17.52 -10.41
C PHE A 454 -2.83 -17.50 -9.28
N SER A 455 -3.67 -16.48 -9.28
CA SER A 455 -4.82 -16.35 -8.40
C SER A 455 -5.84 -15.47 -9.10
N HIS A 456 -7.12 -15.67 -8.85
CA HIS A 456 -8.07 -14.60 -9.05
C HIS A 456 -8.10 -13.69 -7.84
N THR A 457 -8.20 -12.41 -8.13
CA THR A 457 -8.17 -11.35 -7.12
C THR A 457 -9.35 -10.45 -7.40
N GLU A 458 -9.94 -9.91 -6.34
CA GLU A 458 -11.25 -9.25 -6.40
C GLU A 458 -11.30 -8.15 -7.47
N PHE A 459 -10.25 -7.33 -7.58
CA PHE A 459 -10.28 -6.15 -8.43
C PHE A 459 -9.73 -6.42 -9.83
N THR A 460 -8.75 -7.31 -9.98
CA THR A 460 -8.34 -7.75 -11.33
C THR A 460 -9.49 -8.48 -12.04
N ASP A 461 -10.28 -9.28 -11.33
CA ASP A 461 -11.49 -9.93 -11.87
C ASP A 461 -12.53 -8.93 -12.32
N ARG A 462 -12.78 -7.89 -11.52
CA ARG A 462 -13.72 -6.82 -11.86
C ARG A 462 -13.29 -6.10 -13.13
N LEU A 463 -12.00 -5.78 -13.28
CA LEU A 463 -11.50 -5.16 -14.51
C LEU A 463 -11.59 -6.12 -15.71
N ALA A 464 -11.21 -7.38 -15.51
CA ALA A 464 -11.28 -8.42 -16.54
C ALA A 464 -12.71 -8.64 -17.04
N ALA A 465 -13.71 -8.65 -16.14
CA ALA A 465 -15.13 -8.78 -16.48
C ALA A 465 -15.66 -7.58 -17.30
N HIS A 466 -15.04 -6.40 -17.17
CA HIS A 466 -15.35 -5.24 -17.99
C HIS A 466 -14.55 -5.19 -19.31
N GLY A 467 -13.66 -6.16 -19.57
CA GLY A 467 -12.72 -6.11 -20.69
C GLY A 467 -11.78 -4.89 -20.62
N ARG A 468 -11.55 -4.36 -19.41
CA ARG A 468 -10.76 -3.15 -19.18
C ARG A 468 -9.33 -3.53 -18.83
N ARG A 469 -8.41 -2.70 -19.31
CA ARG A 469 -7.00 -2.77 -18.94
C ARG A 469 -6.75 -1.92 -17.69
N ILE A 470 -5.70 -2.28 -16.97
CA ILE A 470 -5.10 -1.47 -15.94
C ILE A 470 -4.46 -0.25 -16.60
N ARG A 471 -4.86 0.92 -16.13
CA ARG A 471 -4.49 2.24 -16.65
C ARG A 471 -3.46 2.87 -15.74
N MET A 472 -2.64 3.75 -16.30
CA MET A 472 -1.61 4.48 -15.55
C MET A 472 -2.24 5.64 -14.78
N VAL A 473 -3.07 5.31 -13.79
CA VAL A 473 -3.83 6.27 -12.98
C VAL A 473 -3.33 6.40 -11.55
N SER A 474 -2.44 5.52 -11.08
CA SER A 474 -1.99 5.57 -9.69
C SER A 474 -0.53 5.14 -9.54
N GLN A 475 0.12 5.54 -8.44
CA GLN A 475 1.47 5.09 -8.11
C GLN A 475 1.59 3.57 -8.07
N SER A 476 0.56 2.85 -7.59
CA SER A 476 0.53 1.38 -7.63
C SER A 476 0.56 0.88 -9.08
N ALA A 477 -0.20 1.49 -9.99
CA ALA A 477 -0.12 1.15 -11.41
C ALA A 477 1.28 1.43 -11.99
N PHE A 478 1.91 2.56 -11.65
CA PHE A 478 3.28 2.87 -12.11
C PHE A 478 4.29 1.85 -11.57
N ASN A 479 4.17 1.49 -10.30
CA ASN A 479 5.09 0.59 -9.62
C ASN A 479 4.91 -0.87 -10.00
N PHE A 480 3.72 -1.33 -10.35
CA PHE A 480 3.50 -2.76 -10.60
C PHE A 480 3.11 -3.07 -12.03
N ALA A 481 2.60 -2.09 -12.78
CA ALA A 481 2.15 -2.28 -14.15
C ALA A 481 3.01 -1.68 -15.25
N PHE A 482 3.79 -0.65 -14.95
CA PHE A 482 4.71 -0.09 -15.93
C PHE A 482 5.81 -1.10 -16.30
N ASP A 483 6.02 -1.31 -17.61
CA ASP A 483 6.98 -2.24 -18.24
C ASP A 483 6.78 -3.75 -17.99
N TYR A 484 5.71 -4.17 -17.31
CA TYR A 484 5.53 -5.57 -16.88
C TYR A 484 4.25 -6.25 -17.38
N PHE A 485 3.54 -5.69 -18.38
CA PHE A 485 2.14 -6.03 -18.64
C PHE A 485 1.83 -6.70 -19.98
N GLY A 486 1.37 -7.96 -19.89
CA GLY A 486 0.65 -8.65 -20.95
C GLY A 486 -0.86 -8.70 -20.69
N TYR A 487 -1.65 -8.70 -21.76
CA TYR A 487 -3.08 -9.01 -21.71
C TYR A 487 -3.38 -10.09 -22.73
N PHE A 488 -4.16 -11.09 -22.34
CA PHE A 488 -4.80 -11.97 -23.29
C PHE A 488 -6.27 -12.12 -22.94
N ASP A 489 -7.10 -12.12 -23.97
CA ASP A 489 -8.51 -12.46 -23.84
C ASP A 489 -8.60 -13.98 -23.83
N ALA A 490 -9.18 -14.54 -22.76
CA ALA A 490 -9.39 -15.98 -22.66
C ALA A 490 -10.71 -16.40 -23.34
N TRP A 491 -11.47 -15.47 -23.93
CA TRP A 491 -12.73 -15.70 -24.64
C TRP A 491 -13.78 -16.48 -23.82
N GLY A 492 -13.65 -16.47 -22.49
CA GLY A 492 -14.52 -17.25 -21.60
C GLY A 492 -14.22 -18.74 -21.57
N HIS A 493 -13.16 -19.23 -22.22
CA HIS A 493 -12.68 -20.59 -22.01
C HIS A 493 -12.02 -20.68 -20.63
N SER A 494 -12.41 -21.67 -19.83
CA SER A 494 -11.54 -22.08 -18.72
C SER A 494 -10.27 -22.69 -19.32
N LEU A 495 -9.12 -22.50 -18.66
CA LEU A 495 -7.86 -23.20 -19.01
C LEU A 495 -8.00 -24.73 -18.98
N ILE A 496 -9.13 -25.25 -18.49
CA ILE A 496 -9.48 -26.67 -18.37
C ILE A 496 -10.47 -27.10 -19.49
N GLU A 497 -11.47 -26.28 -19.86
CA GLU A 497 -12.40 -26.61 -20.97
C GLU A 497 -11.80 -26.37 -22.35
N ALA A 498 -10.70 -25.62 -22.44
CA ALA A 498 -9.81 -25.61 -23.59
C ALA A 498 -9.12 -26.98 -23.85
N CYS A 499 -9.59 -28.07 -23.24
CA CYS A 499 -9.05 -29.43 -23.42
C CYS A 499 -9.96 -30.37 -24.21
N GLU A 500 -11.18 -29.96 -24.59
CA GLU A 500 -12.13 -30.87 -25.26
C GLU A 500 -12.36 -30.56 -26.75
N ASP A 501 -11.86 -29.42 -27.26
CA ASP A 501 -11.96 -29.06 -28.67
C ASP A 501 -10.63 -28.58 -29.28
N ALA A 502 -10.56 -28.60 -30.62
CA ALA A 502 -9.38 -28.21 -31.38
C ALA A 502 -9.01 -26.72 -31.26
N ASP A 503 -9.91 -25.90 -30.69
CA ASP A 503 -9.68 -24.47 -30.46
C ASP A 503 -8.98 -24.24 -29.11
N GLY A 504 -9.23 -25.11 -28.13
CA GLY A 504 -8.52 -25.12 -26.85
C GLY A 504 -7.04 -25.52 -26.93
N ASP A 505 -6.68 -26.50 -27.77
CA ASP A 505 -5.27 -26.82 -28.04
C ASP A 505 -4.53 -25.65 -28.69
N LYS A 506 -5.17 -24.95 -29.64
CA LYS A 506 -4.63 -23.72 -30.24
C LYS A 506 -4.51 -22.59 -29.23
N PHE A 507 -5.46 -22.44 -28.32
CA PHE A 507 -5.38 -21.45 -27.25
C PHE A 507 -4.15 -21.70 -26.36
N ARG A 508 -3.85 -22.97 -26.02
CA ARG A 508 -2.65 -23.35 -25.24
C ARG A 508 -1.34 -23.13 -26.00
N GLU A 509 -1.32 -23.39 -27.30
CA GLU A 509 -0.15 -23.16 -28.16
C GLU A 509 0.11 -21.65 -28.33
N ASN A 510 -0.93 -20.85 -28.48
CA ASN A 510 -0.83 -19.40 -28.68
C ASN A 510 -0.69 -18.60 -27.37
N LEU A 511 -0.88 -19.23 -26.19
CA LEU A 511 -0.80 -18.53 -24.90
C LEU A 511 0.56 -17.83 -24.72
N VAL A 512 1.63 -18.46 -25.19
CA VAL A 512 3.00 -17.91 -25.19
C VAL A 512 3.16 -16.79 -26.22
N ASP A 513 2.41 -16.81 -27.32
CA ASP A 513 2.46 -15.77 -28.36
C ASP A 513 1.93 -14.41 -27.86
N TYR A 514 1.10 -14.43 -26.81
CA TYR A 514 0.59 -13.21 -26.14
C TYR A 514 1.51 -12.71 -25.02
N VAL A 515 2.61 -13.41 -24.75
CA VAL A 515 3.55 -13.10 -23.65
C VAL A 515 4.81 -12.48 -24.25
N ALA A 516 5.02 -11.18 -24.04
CA ALA A 516 6.30 -10.59 -24.38
C ALA A 516 7.39 -11.07 -23.39
N GLU A 517 8.63 -11.11 -23.85
CA GLU A 517 9.75 -11.63 -23.05
C GLU A 517 9.91 -10.92 -21.69
N ASP A 518 9.64 -9.62 -21.63
CA ASP A 518 9.80 -8.81 -20.42
C ASP A 518 8.52 -8.68 -19.58
N ASP A 519 7.36 -9.13 -20.09
CA ASP A 519 6.10 -9.09 -19.35
C ASP A 519 6.21 -9.97 -18.10
N LYS A 520 5.71 -9.49 -16.96
CA LYS A 520 5.74 -10.23 -15.69
C LYS A 520 4.36 -10.49 -15.11
N VAL A 521 3.35 -9.74 -15.54
CA VAL A 521 1.99 -9.82 -15.03
C VAL A 521 1.03 -9.92 -16.22
N PHE A 522 0.08 -10.84 -16.11
CA PHE A 522 -0.87 -11.17 -17.16
C PHE A 522 -2.28 -11.20 -16.57
N VAL A 523 -3.15 -10.32 -17.08
CA VAL A 523 -4.56 -10.31 -16.71
C VAL A 523 -5.35 -11.04 -17.79
N MET A 524 -6.12 -12.05 -17.38
CA MET A 524 -6.93 -12.87 -18.29
C MET A 524 -8.30 -12.22 -18.47
N LEU A 525 -8.49 -11.48 -19.57
CA LEU A 525 -9.78 -10.84 -19.86
C LEU A 525 -10.84 -11.91 -20.09
N SER A 526 -12.09 -11.65 -19.67
CA SER A 526 -13.25 -12.55 -19.82
C SER A 526 -13.20 -13.89 -19.05
N HIS A 527 -12.08 -14.24 -18.40
CA HIS A 527 -11.97 -15.36 -17.45
C HIS A 527 -11.99 -14.88 -16.00
N GLY A 528 -11.30 -13.76 -15.72
CA GLY A 528 -10.86 -13.42 -14.37
C GLY A 528 -9.48 -14.02 -14.10
N GLY A 529 -8.76 -13.53 -13.11
CA GLY A 529 -7.46 -14.05 -12.75
C GLY A 529 -6.28 -13.23 -13.24
N CYS A 530 -5.26 -13.24 -12.41
CA CYS A 530 -3.98 -12.62 -12.66
C CYS A 530 -2.87 -13.66 -12.50
N LEU A 531 -1.98 -13.75 -13.48
CA LEU A 531 -0.77 -14.54 -13.41
C LEU A 531 0.44 -13.61 -13.28
N ALA A 532 1.34 -13.92 -12.36
CA ALA A 532 2.62 -13.25 -12.20
C ALA A 532 3.77 -14.24 -12.36
N ARG A 533 4.82 -13.86 -13.08
CA ARG A 533 6.12 -14.54 -13.12
C ARG A 533 7.22 -13.61 -12.62
N GLY A 534 8.21 -14.16 -11.93
CA GLY A 534 9.20 -13.37 -11.22
C GLY A 534 10.41 -14.20 -10.80
N ASP A 535 11.37 -13.53 -10.17
CA ASP A 535 12.64 -14.15 -9.78
C ASP A 535 12.44 -15.18 -8.63
N ASP A 536 11.52 -14.89 -7.72
CA ASP A 536 11.24 -15.69 -6.52
C ASP A 536 9.78 -15.51 -6.04
N VAL A 537 9.43 -16.19 -4.94
CA VAL A 537 8.10 -16.16 -4.31
C VAL A 537 7.70 -14.75 -3.87
N ALA A 538 8.64 -13.98 -3.31
CA ALA A 538 8.38 -12.63 -2.82
C ALA A 538 8.06 -11.66 -3.96
N HIS A 539 8.75 -11.82 -5.09
CA HIS A 539 8.55 -11.03 -6.30
C HIS A 539 7.17 -11.30 -6.90
N VAL A 540 6.79 -12.57 -7.12
CA VAL A 540 5.47 -12.90 -7.71
C VAL A 540 4.31 -12.53 -6.79
N PHE A 541 4.46 -12.71 -5.47
CA PHE A 541 3.49 -12.22 -4.49
C PHE A 541 3.33 -10.70 -4.58
N SER A 542 4.44 -9.96 -4.60
CA SER A 542 4.40 -8.49 -4.61
C SER A 542 3.81 -7.93 -5.89
N LEU A 543 4.07 -8.58 -7.04
CA LEU A 543 3.46 -8.22 -8.31
C LEU A 543 1.94 -8.42 -8.28
N LEU A 544 1.47 -9.59 -7.81
CA LEU A 544 0.03 -9.88 -7.75
C LEU A 544 -0.69 -8.99 -6.71
N HIS A 545 -0.10 -8.78 -5.53
CA HIS A 545 -0.68 -7.87 -4.52
C HIS A 545 -0.72 -6.42 -5.02
N GLY A 546 0.38 -5.94 -5.58
CA GLY A 546 0.50 -4.58 -6.06
C GLY A 546 -0.41 -4.28 -7.25
N ILE A 547 -0.65 -5.27 -8.12
CA ILE A 547 -1.56 -5.08 -9.24
C ILE A 547 -3.02 -5.08 -8.81
N ASP A 548 -3.43 -5.94 -7.86
CA ASP A 548 -4.79 -5.92 -7.35
C ASP A 548 -5.10 -4.58 -6.66
N ALA A 549 -4.14 -4.02 -5.92
CA ALA A 549 -4.25 -2.68 -5.35
C ALA A 549 -4.36 -1.58 -6.43
N ALA A 550 -3.61 -1.69 -7.54
CA ALA A 550 -3.76 -0.77 -8.66
C ALA A 550 -5.15 -0.88 -9.31
N ALA A 551 -5.65 -2.10 -9.48
CA ALA A 551 -6.99 -2.37 -10.00
C ALA A 551 -8.07 -1.84 -9.07
N GLU A 552 -7.93 -1.99 -7.76
CA GLU A 552 -8.83 -1.45 -6.74
C GLU A 552 -8.98 0.07 -6.88
N ILE A 553 -7.86 0.78 -6.91
CA ILE A 553 -7.83 2.24 -7.05
C ILE A 553 -8.50 2.68 -8.35
N GLN A 554 -8.21 2.00 -9.46
CA GLN A 554 -8.82 2.32 -10.75
C GLN A 554 -10.34 2.10 -10.72
N VAL A 555 -10.81 0.96 -10.20
CA VAL A 555 -12.24 0.66 -10.09
C VAL A 555 -12.94 1.75 -9.27
N TYR A 556 -12.39 2.14 -8.12
CA TYR A 556 -12.97 3.18 -7.28
C TYR A 556 -12.94 4.57 -7.95
N ALA A 557 -11.87 4.91 -8.67
CA ALA A 557 -11.79 6.17 -9.39
C ALA A 557 -12.83 6.23 -10.53
N GLU A 558 -12.98 5.15 -11.29
CA GLU A 558 -13.94 5.04 -12.38
C GLU A 558 -15.40 5.00 -11.89
N MET A 559 -15.65 4.44 -10.70
CA MET A 559 -16.97 4.46 -10.04
C MET A 559 -17.50 5.87 -9.80
N THR A 560 -16.63 6.89 -9.73
CA THR A 560 -17.07 8.28 -9.56
C THR A 560 -17.78 8.85 -10.79
N GLY A 561 -17.62 8.22 -11.96
CA GLY A 561 -18.10 8.74 -13.24
C GLY A 561 -17.32 9.97 -13.76
N PHE A 562 -16.36 10.50 -13.00
CA PHE A 562 -15.50 11.59 -13.44
C PHE A 562 -14.33 11.06 -14.27
N PRO A 563 -13.82 11.87 -15.22
CA PRO A 563 -12.61 11.50 -15.95
C PRO A 563 -11.43 11.30 -14.99
N VAL A 564 -10.77 10.16 -15.11
CA VAL A 564 -9.49 9.90 -14.42
C VAL A 564 -8.35 10.68 -15.09
N MET A 565 -7.33 11.00 -14.31
CA MET A 565 -6.04 11.51 -14.77
C MET A 565 -5.18 10.30 -15.08
N GLU A 566 -4.93 10.05 -16.36
CA GLU A 566 -4.07 8.96 -16.81
C GLU A 566 -2.78 9.57 -17.33
N LEU A 567 -1.65 9.07 -16.84
CA LEU A 567 -0.33 9.50 -17.24
C LEU A 567 0.13 8.72 -18.47
N ASP A 568 0.85 9.37 -19.36
CA ASP A 568 1.50 8.70 -20.47
C ASP A 568 2.79 7.98 -20.03
N LYS A 569 3.40 7.22 -20.96
CA LYS A 569 4.58 6.43 -20.64
C LYS A 569 5.80 7.27 -20.27
N ASP A 570 5.95 8.45 -20.86
CA ASP A 570 7.11 9.30 -20.61
C ASP A 570 6.95 10.03 -19.28
N GLU A 571 5.74 10.44 -18.93
CA GLU A 571 5.39 10.94 -17.60
C GLU A 571 5.66 9.87 -16.54
N VAL A 572 5.23 8.62 -16.74
CA VAL A 572 5.47 7.53 -15.78
C VAL A 572 6.97 7.24 -15.57
N LYS A 573 7.82 7.36 -16.61
CA LYS A 573 9.28 7.22 -16.45
C LYS A 573 9.91 8.28 -15.55
N THR A 574 9.27 9.44 -15.40
CA THR A 574 9.74 10.47 -14.46
C THR A 574 9.43 10.12 -13.01
N PHE A 575 8.52 9.17 -12.75
CA PHE A 575 8.28 8.71 -11.39
C PHE A 575 9.48 7.91 -10.90
N PRO A 576 9.98 8.22 -9.69
CA PRO A 576 11.14 7.56 -9.14
C PRO A 576 10.84 6.10 -8.80
N THR A 577 11.33 5.20 -9.63
CA THR A 577 11.33 3.75 -9.37
C THR A 577 12.47 3.31 -8.45
N HIS A 578 13.26 4.24 -7.89
CA HIS A 578 14.49 3.97 -7.16
C HIS A 578 14.42 4.50 -5.71
N GLY A 579 14.59 3.63 -4.73
CA GLY A 579 14.70 4.01 -3.31
C GLY A 579 16.07 4.62 -2.94
N TYR A 580 16.18 5.16 -1.73
CA TYR A 580 17.45 5.69 -1.20
C TYR A 580 18.38 4.56 -0.71
N GLY A 581 19.69 4.75 -0.87
CA GLY A 581 20.72 3.82 -0.38
C GLY A 581 20.62 2.39 -0.93
N ASP A 582 20.71 1.41 -0.05
CA ASP A 582 20.71 -0.03 -0.36
C ASP A 582 19.39 -0.58 -0.95
N PHE A 583 18.34 0.23 -1.05
CA PHE A 583 16.99 -0.15 -1.51
C PHE A 583 16.65 0.39 -2.90
N ARG A 584 17.67 0.68 -3.70
CA ARG A 584 17.53 1.15 -5.10
C ARG A 584 16.80 0.15 -5.99
N SER A 585 16.95 -1.16 -5.78
CA SER A 585 16.31 -2.16 -6.62
C SER A 585 14.86 -2.42 -6.23
N LYS A 586 13.98 -2.43 -7.25
CA LYS A 586 12.55 -2.75 -7.12
C LYS A 586 12.32 -4.13 -6.47
N SER A 587 13.10 -5.13 -6.89
CA SER A 587 13.06 -6.49 -6.34
C SER A 587 13.39 -6.54 -4.84
N LYS A 588 14.42 -5.82 -4.37
CA LYS A 588 14.76 -5.79 -2.94
C LYS A 588 13.66 -5.15 -2.08
N ARG A 589 12.98 -4.12 -2.59
CA ARG A 589 11.82 -3.50 -1.91
C ARG A 589 10.63 -4.45 -1.84
N MET A 590 10.38 -5.22 -2.90
CA MET A 590 9.37 -6.27 -2.94
C MET A 590 9.67 -7.37 -1.91
N GLY A 591 10.92 -7.83 -1.82
CA GLY A 591 11.36 -8.78 -0.80
C GLY A 591 11.08 -8.31 0.63
N LEU A 592 11.45 -7.07 0.96
CA LEU A 592 11.17 -6.49 2.29
C LEU A 592 9.68 -6.38 2.59
N ASN A 593 8.87 -6.03 1.58
CA ASN A 593 7.43 -5.96 1.74
C ASN A 593 6.84 -7.34 2.02
N PHE A 594 7.28 -8.36 1.28
CA PHE A 594 6.89 -9.75 1.53
C PHE A 594 7.30 -10.21 2.93
N ASP A 595 8.54 -9.96 3.34
CA ASP A 595 9.04 -10.34 4.66
C ASP A 595 8.26 -9.65 5.79
N ALA A 596 7.96 -8.36 5.64
CA ALA A 596 7.15 -7.60 6.58
C ALA A 596 5.75 -8.21 6.74
N ASN A 597 5.10 -8.56 5.64
CA ASN A 597 3.80 -9.22 5.66
C ASN A 597 3.88 -10.65 6.23
N LYS A 598 4.91 -11.43 5.85
CA LYS A 598 5.17 -12.79 6.35
C LYS A 598 5.33 -12.80 7.88
N ARG A 599 5.99 -11.80 8.46
CA ARG A 599 6.12 -11.67 9.92
C ARG A 599 4.78 -11.45 10.62
N LEU A 600 3.78 -10.83 9.98
CA LEU A 600 2.43 -10.73 10.56
C LEU A 600 1.74 -12.07 10.73
N LEU A 601 1.95 -13.00 9.80
CA LEU A 601 1.44 -14.36 9.95
C LEU A 601 2.05 -15.07 11.17
N LEU A 602 3.23 -14.64 11.61
CA LEU A 602 3.86 -15.11 12.84
C LEU A 602 3.32 -14.40 14.10
N CYS A 603 2.61 -13.29 13.97
CA CYS A 603 1.98 -12.57 15.09
C CYS A 603 0.51 -12.99 15.32
N ASP A 604 -0.18 -13.46 14.29
CA ASP A 604 -1.54 -13.97 14.43
C ASP A 604 -1.56 -15.42 14.93
N PHE A 605 -2.47 -15.73 15.87
CA PHE A 605 -2.67 -17.06 16.49
C PHE A 605 -2.84 -18.26 15.54
N ASN A 606 -2.88 -18.03 14.23
CA ASN A 606 -2.95 -19.05 13.19
C ASN A 606 -1.57 -19.29 12.54
N HIS A 607 -0.54 -19.53 13.36
CA HIS A 607 0.85 -19.81 12.97
C HIS A 607 1.05 -21.12 12.15
N GLY A 608 -0.03 -21.73 11.68
CA GLY A 608 -0.01 -23.06 11.07
C GLY A 608 0.78 -23.17 9.77
N PHE A 609 1.16 -22.05 9.13
CA PHE A 609 1.78 -22.10 7.81
C PHE A 609 3.19 -22.71 7.80
N ARG A 610 3.98 -22.58 8.88
CA ARG A 610 5.30 -23.22 9.04
C ARG A 610 5.23 -24.59 9.72
N ASP A 611 4.03 -25.10 10.02
CA ASP A 611 3.84 -26.32 10.82
C ASP A 611 4.44 -26.27 12.25
N THR A 612 4.87 -25.10 12.70
CA THR A 612 5.44 -24.91 14.04
C THR A 612 4.32 -24.79 15.06
N GLY A 613 4.01 -25.89 15.73
CA GLY A 613 3.27 -25.89 17.00
C GLY A 613 4.13 -25.53 18.22
N ASP A 614 5.26 -24.83 18.05
CA ASP A 614 6.23 -24.67 19.13
C ASP A 614 5.92 -23.46 20.03
N SER A 615 5.27 -23.75 21.16
CA SER A 615 4.82 -22.76 22.14
C SER A 615 5.95 -21.98 22.82
N ALA A 616 7.22 -22.40 22.72
CA ALA A 616 8.30 -21.80 23.51
C ALA A 616 8.79 -20.44 22.97
N PHE A 617 9.13 -20.36 21.69
CA PHE A 617 9.45 -19.08 21.03
C PHE A 617 8.24 -18.13 21.02
N LEU A 618 7.05 -18.69 20.83
CA LEU A 618 5.79 -17.94 20.86
C LEU A 618 5.47 -17.39 22.25
N LYS A 619 5.78 -18.14 23.32
CA LYS A 619 5.68 -17.62 24.69
C LYS A 619 6.69 -16.51 24.93
N SER A 620 7.94 -16.66 24.49
CA SER A 620 8.93 -15.60 24.69
C SER A 620 8.58 -14.33 23.90
N GLU A 621 8.10 -14.46 22.67
CA GLU A 621 7.75 -13.30 21.84
C GLU A 621 6.43 -12.65 22.30
N ASN A 622 5.42 -13.43 22.69
CA ASN A 622 4.21 -12.88 23.31
C ASN A 622 4.49 -12.26 24.68
N GLU A 623 5.38 -12.83 25.49
CA GLU A 623 5.79 -12.23 26.78
C GLU A 623 6.54 -10.93 26.57
N ARG A 624 7.41 -10.84 25.55
CA ARG A 624 8.08 -9.61 25.13
C ARG A 624 7.07 -8.54 24.71
N LEU A 625 6.20 -8.86 23.74
CA LEU A 625 5.15 -7.95 23.26
C LEU A 625 4.17 -7.54 24.37
N LYS A 626 3.84 -8.44 25.30
CA LYS A 626 2.98 -8.15 26.45
C LYS A 626 3.65 -7.16 27.41
N LYS A 627 4.93 -7.35 27.72
CA LYS A 627 5.71 -6.44 28.58
C LYS A 627 5.85 -5.05 27.94
N GLU A 628 6.04 -4.99 26.63
CA GLU A 628 6.04 -3.75 25.84
C GLU A 628 4.66 -3.08 25.87
N ASN A 629 3.59 -3.82 25.62
CA ASN A 629 2.21 -3.32 25.71
C ASN A 629 1.86 -2.80 27.10
N GLU A 630 2.29 -3.45 28.18
CA GLU A 630 2.13 -2.96 29.55
C GLU A 630 2.89 -1.64 29.80
N THR A 631 4.07 -1.49 29.20
CA THR A 631 4.88 -0.28 29.29
C THR A 631 4.22 0.87 28.52
N MET A 632 3.75 0.59 27.32
CA MET A 632 2.94 1.48 26.50
C MET A 632 1.65 1.90 27.22
N ALA A 633 0.94 0.96 27.85
CA ALA A 633 -0.27 1.24 28.62
C ALA A 633 0.00 2.17 29.80
N LYS A 634 1.13 2.02 30.51
CA LYS A 634 1.54 2.93 31.58
C LYS A 634 1.86 4.33 31.07
N LEU A 635 2.57 4.46 29.94
CA LEU A 635 2.86 5.74 29.29
C LEU A 635 1.58 6.43 28.83
N LEU A 636 0.69 5.70 28.15
CA LEU A 636 -0.61 6.20 27.72
C LEU A 636 -1.52 6.56 28.90
N ALA A 637 -1.45 5.84 30.02
CA ALA A 637 -2.18 6.18 31.24
C ALA A 637 -1.67 7.48 31.89
N LYS A 638 -0.35 7.71 31.88
CA LYS A 638 0.26 8.96 32.35
C LYS A 638 -0.16 10.14 31.47
N GLU A 639 -0.24 9.93 30.16
CA GLU A 639 -0.71 10.95 29.23
C GLU A 639 -2.22 11.18 29.36
N ARG A 640 -3.01 10.11 29.57
CA ARG A 640 -4.44 10.20 29.89
C ARG A 640 -4.69 11.01 31.17
N TYR A 641 -3.83 10.88 32.18
CA TYR A 641 -3.90 11.69 33.39
C TYR A 641 -3.62 13.17 33.10
N ARG A 642 -2.58 13.50 32.33
CA ARG A 642 -2.29 14.87 31.88
C ARG A 642 -3.44 15.49 31.09
N ILE A 643 -4.02 14.73 30.16
CA ILE A 643 -5.15 15.16 29.33
C ILE A 643 -6.40 15.37 30.21
N THR A 644 -6.72 14.44 31.12
CA THR A 644 -7.86 14.58 32.03
C THR A 644 -7.69 15.79 32.94
N HIS A 645 -6.46 16.07 33.38
CA HIS A 645 -6.15 17.26 34.13
C HIS A 645 -6.37 18.52 33.31
N LEU A 646 -5.86 18.55 32.06
CA LEU A 646 -6.06 19.68 31.14
C LEU A 646 -7.54 19.95 30.86
N ILE A 647 -8.34 18.90 30.61
CA ILE A 647 -9.80 19.02 30.42
C ILE A 647 -10.45 19.65 31.65
N ARG A 648 -10.15 19.16 32.85
CA ARG A 648 -10.68 19.74 34.11
C ARG A 648 -10.23 21.18 34.33
N THR A 649 -9.01 21.52 33.94
CA THR A 649 -8.49 22.89 34.01
C THR A 649 -9.24 23.79 33.03
N VAL A 650 -9.49 23.35 31.80
CA VAL A 650 -10.29 24.10 30.82
C VAL A 650 -11.75 24.25 31.30
N GLU A 651 -12.36 23.18 31.83
CA GLU A 651 -13.71 23.23 32.44
C GLU A 651 -13.79 24.23 33.60
N SER A 652 -12.71 24.40 34.36
CA SER A 652 -12.63 25.39 35.45
C SER A 652 -12.38 26.83 34.99
N LEU A 653 -11.97 27.03 33.72
CA LEU A 653 -11.62 28.33 33.14
C LEU A 653 -12.68 28.87 32.17
N THR A 654 -13.65 28.06 31.74
CA THR A 654 -14.81 28.50 30.96
C THR A 654 -16.00 28.84 31.89
N PRO A 655 -16.47 30.10 31.97
CA PRO A 655 -17.77 30.40 32.56
C PRO A 655 -18.89 29.77 31.71
N ALA A 656 -19.94 29.29 32.38
CA ALA A 656 -21.05 28.52 31.83
C ALA A 656 -21.76 29.13 30.61
#